data_AF-A0A1X7LSQ8-F1
#
_entry.id   AF-A0A1X7LSQ8-F1
#
_cell.length_a   1.000
_cell.length_b   1.000
_cell.length_c   1.000
_cell.angle_alpha   90.00
_cell.angle_beta   90.00
_cell.angle_gamma   90.00
#
_symmetry.space_group_name_H-M   'P 1'
#
loop_
_entity.id
_entity.type
_entity.pdbx_description
1 polymer ?
#
loop_
_entity_poly.entity_id
_entity_poly.type
_entity_poly.pdbx_seq_one_letter_code
_entity_poly.pdbx_strand_id
1 'polypeptide(L)'
;MMPALPFDKVIVSLTTIASREQSLRETVASLVEQETKYPYEVRIHVSRDAYLLDTGFACEPTWVSSLSLGSKCTGINVVFTPNTGPYRKLLPVLEEAFSTGSDPVIVTCDDDTIYPDDWLDRIIDVYLTCRCIVAYRGHTIALTESGDFAPYTRWITEPKPLLSLRNLPTGKDGVLYRASMFNTAVHDIEVAMKYAPTSDDLWFRWHTIGSFIPCRIINTQNDKFRSTTSFQDEVSLWERFNSSGGNDKAVTALEEIFAQRTGEANISRLRAVIAEASRLSKIDGVEAYAPNTAYIDQALNTAKRERSFERLFNAPDGLRRISAETYEFLQIGLGLSLQRRGIPAKALPYRKLIMGVKTWNRVDYVREFVETFISTRNPRYDWTLIIADDGSTDGTLEYLRNLQSPVPIRVIENQSAYACGQFNSINDVAVELGFDVCFHADDDIIFVKPGWDDLYLNAMERSGFQHLVYKNHEQHLELTRRQRDANFQLPPEQIDASGTCSSIVDAESCGGAFYTVTPEVLNRVGYADEINFPIRGQWHIDFTMRCVRAGFNGSAHLYDARGSNDYITSWESREGYRCSLPWNDQYKKTKNEAELARRWAVVREPHRIYVPQRTSKRKVNGHASPGLPRGFIHLNDVFDRVYVINLKRRPDRLAAFSRQARALGIEFVAFEAVDGSRADLARTYADYVAGGVVKPDGERQIQFSRQFYLDRSFTEADRVAYLERNGKKAVASQGARGYLETYIAILKHALGNGYERVMIFDDDALFHRDFVVRFSVTASRLPADWRVFMLGAMQFNWDPTWVKFVGDDLYHCMGSSVASHAVGLTRPAMEELLQHSLRRDMPLDIGALSYLQREHAHECFVAYPNLVIQESTESDINTSSHLDEGNHKSNRFRWTLEDFEWTKQLIEQ
;
A
#
# COMPACT_ATOMS: atom_id res chain seq x y z
N MET A 1 -14.21 20.01 9.72
CA MET A 1 -14.01 18.59 10.08
C MET A 1 -12.54 18.42 10.40
N MET A 2 -12.18 17.89 11.57
CA MET A 2 -10.78 17.50 11.84
C MET A 2 -10.41 16.36 10.88
N PRO A 3 -9.19 16.32 10.32
CA PRO A 3 -8.75 15.20 9.49
C PRO A 3 -8.87 13.89 10.28
N ALA A 4 -9.27 12.82 9.60
CA ALA A 4 -9.34 11.49 10.21
C ALA A 4 -7.97 11.14 10.79
N LEU A 5 -7.95 10.72 12.05
CA LEU A 5 -6.71 10.30 12.73
C LEU A 5 -6.12 9.09 11.98
N PRO A 6 -4.79 8.97 11.85
CA PRO A 6 -4.14 7.85 11.16
C PRO A 6 -4.19 6.53 11.94
N PHE A 7 -4.92 6.49 13.06
CA PHE A 7 -5.10 5.35 13.94
C PHE A 7 -6.35 5.54 14.80
N ASP A 8 -6.98 4.42 15.17
CA ASP A 8 -8.30 4.41 15.83
C ASP A 8 -8.25 4.91 17.28
N LYS A 9 -7.11 4.70 17.97
CA LYS A 9 -6.95 4.99 19.40
C LYS A 9 -5.48 5.11 19.81
N VAL A 10 -5.20 5.91 20.85
CA VAL A 10 -3.90 5.98 21.55
C VAL A 10 -4.07 5.53 22.99
N ILE A 11 -3.28 4.57 23.42
CA ILE A 11 -3.31 3.96 24.75
C ILE A 11 -1.92 4.08 25.38
N VAL A 12 -1.82 4.80 26.49
CA VAL A 12 -0.63 4.79 27.35
C VAL A 12 -0.84 3.70 28.41
N SER A 13 0.03 2.70 28.46
CA SER A 13 -0.17 1.50 29.28
C SER A 13 0.99 1.24 30.21
N LEU A 14 0.69 0.96 31.48
CA LEU A 14 1.69 0.63 32.50
C LEU A 14 1.18 -0.45 33.44
N THR A 15 2.10 -1.01 34.21
CA THR A 15 1.84 -1.93 35.32
C THR A 15 2.61 -1.47 36.54
N THR A 16 2.09 -1.75 37.73
CA THR A 16 2.77 -1.45 39.02
C THR A 16 2.69 -2.65 39.96
N ILE A 17 3.47 -2.61 41.03
CA ILE A 17 3.31 -3.49 42.21
C ILE A 17 2.71 -2.71 43.37
N ALA A 18 2.12 -3.42 44.35
CA ALA A 18 1.45 -2.80 45.50
C ALA A 18 2.35 -1.87 46.32
N SER A 19 3.62 -2.21 46.51
CA SER A 19 4.56 -1.36 47.27
C SER A 19 4.87 -0.01 46.59
N ARG A 20 4.62 0.09 45.27
CA ARG A 20 4.95 1.27 44.45
C ARG A 20 3.79 2.23 44.22
N GLU A 21 2.68 2.06 44.93
CA GLU A 21 1.49 2.91 44.75
C GLU A 21 1.81 4.42 44.80
N GLN A 22 2.73 4.84 45.68
CA GLN A 22 3.14 6.24 45.77
C GLN A 22 3.95 6.71 44.53
N SER A 23 4.89 5.89 44.05
CA SER A 23 5.62 6.17 42.79
C SER A 23 4.67 6.20 41.58
N LEU A 24 3.74 5.25 41.52
CA LEU A 24 2.71 5.20 40.49
C LEU A 24 1.92 6.51 40.44
N ARG A 25 1.53 7.06 41.59
CA ARG A 25 0.79 8.33 41.66
C ARG A 25 1.57 9.49 41.03
N GLU A 26 2.86 9.60 41.33
CA GLU A 26 3.74 10.63 40.76
C GLU A 26 3.90 10.46 39.24
N THR A 27 4.09 9.22 38.78
CA THR A 27 4.19 8.89 37.36
C THR A 27 2.91 9.23 36.60
N VAL A 28 1.75 8.76 37.08
CA VAL A 28 0.45 8.97 36.41
C VAL A 28 0.10 10.46 36.37
N ALA A 29 0.46 11.25 37.38
CA ALA A 29 0.31 12.70 37.34
C ALA A 29 1.02 13.33 36.13
N SER A 30 2.23 12.85 35.78
CA SER A 30 2.93 13.33 34.56
C SER A 30 2.31 12.81 33.25
N LEU A 31 1.66 11.65 33.26
CA LEU A 31 1.05 11.04 32.07
C LEU A 31 -0.29 11.68 31.70
N VAL A 32 -1.07 12.16 32.66
CA VAL A 32 -2.39 12.75 32.39
C VAL A 32 -2.32 14.19 31.91
N GLU A 33 -1.14 14.82 32.00
CA GLU A 33 -0.87 16.20 31.59
C GLU A 33 -0.10 16.30 30.25
N GLN A 34 0.02 15.21 29.49
CA GLN A 34 0.78 15.21 28.22
C GLN A 34 0.19 16.18 27.19
N GLU A 35 1.08 16.98 26.60
CA GLU A 35 0.78 17.87 25.49
C GLU A 35 0.93 17.10 24.17
N THR A 36 -0.20 16.64 23.63
CA THR A 36 -0.22 15.93 22.35
C THR A 36 -1.35 16.38 21.43
N LYS A 37 -1.14 16.21 20.12
CA LYS A 37 -2.16 16.41 19.10
C LYS A 37 -3.30 15.39 19.19
N TYR A 38 -3.07 14.24 19.83
CA TYR A 38 -3.96 13.08 19.80
C TYR A 38 -4.70 12.87 21.13
N PRO A 39 -6.02 12.55 21.11
CA PRO A 39 -6.68 12.07 22.32
C PRO A 39 -6.13 10.70 22.74
N TYR A 40 -5.93 10.49 24.03
CA TYR A 40 -5.34 9.26 24.56
C TYR A 40 -5.95 8.85 25.90
N GLU A 41 -5.90 7.56 26.22
CA GLU A 41 -6.26 7.03 27.54
C GLU A 41 -5.05 6.47 28.27
N VAL A 42 -5.07 6.52 29.61
CA VAL A 42 -4.06 5.89 30.46
C VAL A 42 -4.63 4.61 31.06
N ARG A 43 -3.93 3.48 30.92
CA ARG A 43 -4.34 2.17 31.47
C ARG A 43 -3.32 1.63 32.47
N ILE A 44 -3.77 1.44 33.70
CA ILE A 44 -2.95 0.93 34.80
C ILE A 44 -3.35 -0.52 35.06
N HIS A 45 -2.49 -1.46 34.71
CA HIS A 45 -2.71 -2.88 34.94
C HIS A 45 -2.17 -3.31 36.30
N VAL A 46 -3.05 -3.82 37.16
CA VAL A 46 -2.74 -4.29 38.51
C VAL A 46 -3.27 -5.71 38.70
N SER A 47 -2.83 -6.41 39.75
CA SER A 47 -3.33 -7.74 40.10
C SER A 47 -3.72 -7.79 41.57
N ARG A 48 -4.66 -8.69 41.88
CA ARG A 48 -5.00 -9.06 43.26
C ARG A 48 -4.03 -10.10 43.83
N ASP A 49 -3.42 -10.89 42.94
CA ASP A 49 -2.59 -12.02 43.31
C ASP A 49 -1.13 -11.58 43.51
N ALA A 50 -0.43 -12.26 44.42
CA ALA A 50 0.99 -12.05 44.62
C ALA A 50 1.83 -12.81 43.56
N TYR A 51 2.85 -12.17 43.01
CA TYR A 51 3.83 -12.80 42.11
C TYR A 51 5.11 -11.95 42.00
N LEU A 52 6.27 -12.59 41.96
CA LEU A 52 7.59 -11.93 42.04
C LEU A 52 7.72 -11.00 43.26
N LEU A 53 7.77 -9.68 43.02
CA LEU A 53 7.85 -8.65 44.06
C LEU A 53 6.49 -8.09 44.45
N ASP A 54 5.44 -8.40 43.68
CA ASP A 54 4.11 -7.86 43.87
C ASP A 54 3.38 -8.66 44.96
N THR A 55 2.88 -7.96 45.98
CA THR A 55 2.02 -8.55 47.01
C THR A 55 0.53 -8.47 46.67
N GLY A 56 0.17 -7.80 45.57
CA GLY A 56 -1.20 -7.64 45.08
C GLY A 56 -1.93 -6.44 45.67
N PHE A 57 -2.87 -5.88 44.90
CA PHE A 57 -3.75 -4.78 45.28
C PHE A 57 -5.10 -5.31 45.79
N ALA A 58 -5.52 -4.85 46.98
CA ALA A 58 -6.82 -5.21 47.54
C ALA A 58 -7.98 -4.48 46.84
N CYS A 59 -7.75 -3.24 46.41
CA CYS A 59 -8.73 -2.41 45.70
C CYS A 59 -8.02 -1.45 44.75
N GLU A 60 -8.79 -0.75 43.94
CA GLU A 60 -8.27 0.33 43.10
C GLU A 60 -7.68 1.44 43.98
N PRO A 61 -6.52 2.04 43.61
CA PRO A 61 -5.94 3.15 44.35
C PRO A 61 -6.90 4.35 44.40
N THR A 62 -7.23 4.80 45.62
CA THR A 62 -8.29 5.80 45.84
C THR A 62 -7.97 7.18 45.25
N TRP A 63 -6.69 7.46 44.97
CA TRP A 63 -6.26 8.72 44.38
C TRP A 63 -6.57 8.81 42.87
N VAL A 64 -6.83 7.70 42.17
CA VAL A 64 -7.06 7.70 40.72
C VAL A 64 -8.25 8.58 40.34
N SER A 65 -9.37 8.45 41.06
CA SER A 65 -10.57 9.27 40.84
C SER A 65 -10.40 10.75 41.23
N SER A 66 -9.32 11.10 41.94
CA SER A 66 -9.05 12.47 42.40
C SER A 66 -8.08 13.25 41.50
N LEU A 67 -7.49 12.61 40.50
CA LEU A 67 -6.56 13.27 39.58
C LEU A 67 -7.31 14.10 38.53
N SER A 68 -6.89 15.35 38.38
CA SER A 68 -7.32 16.20 37.27
C SER A 68 -6.70 15.71 35.97
N LEU A 69 -7.52 15.58 34.91
CA LEU A 69 -7.06 15.16 33.59
C LEU A 69 -6.74 16.38 32.72
N GLY A 70 -5.63 16.35 32.01
CA GLY A 70 -5.32 17.31 30.95
C GLY A 70 -6.32 17.20 29.80
N SER A 71 -6.39 18.25 28.97
CA SER A 71 -7.43 18.39 27.93
C SER A 71 -7.47 17.28 26.87
N LYS A 72 -6.39 16.50 26.74
CA LYS A 72 -6.22 15.43 25.75
C LYS A 72 -6.37 14.03 26.34
N CYS A 73 -6.27 13.89 27.66
CA CYS A 73 -6.44 12.63 28.35
C CYS A 73 -7.93 12.33 28.49
N THR A 74 -8.40 11.26 27.86
CA THR A 74 -9.82 10.87 27.85
C THR A 74 -10.24 10.11 29.11
N GLY A 75 -9.28 9.61 29.89
CA GLY A 75 -9.56 8.87 31.13
C GLY A 75 -8.36 8.07 31.64
N ILE A 76 -8.43 7.68 32.92
CA ILE A 76 -7.54 6.70 33.55
C ILE A 76 -8.38 5.45 33.86
N ASN A 77 -7.94 4.30 33.36
CA ASN A 77 -8.61 3.02 33.58
C ASN A 77 -7.70 2.07 34.38
N VAL A 78 -8.15 1.66 35.56
CA VAL A 78 -7.45 0.63 36.35
C VAL A 78 -8.02 -0.74 36.00
N VAL A 79 -7.17 -1.62 35.48
CA VAL A 79 -7.55 -2.94 34.98
C VAL A 79 -6.93 -4.01 35.87
N PHE A 80 -7.78 -4.79 36.53
CA PHE A 80 -7.36 -5.97 37.28
C PHE A 80 -7.17 -7.15 36.32
N THR A 81 -5.95 -7.69 36.28
CA THR A 81 -5.54 -8.80 35.41
C THR A 81 -4.76 -9.84 36.23
N PRO A 82 -4.72 -11.13 35.80
CA PRO A 82 -3.85 -12.13 36.44
C PRO A 82 -2.40 -11.63 36.58
N ASN A 83 -1.72 -12.03 37.66
CA ASN A 83 -0.36 -11.55 37.89
C ASN A 83 0.66 -12.27 37.00
N THR A 84 0.95 -11.68 35.85
CA THR A 84 2.00 -12.11 34.92
C THR A 84 3.26 -11.25 35.04
N GLY A 85 3.46 -10.58 36.18
CA GLY A 85 4.61 -9.70 36.39
C GLY A 85 4.63 -8.53 35.39
N PRO A 86 5.77 -8.27 34.71
CA PRO A 86 5.91 -7.10 33.84
C PRO A 86 5.11 -7.22 32.52
N TYR A 87 4.70 -8.42 32.10
CA TYR A 87 3.92 -8.64 30.89
C TYR A 87 2.58 -7.88 30.87
N ARG A 88 2.03 -7.60 32.06
CA ARG A 88 0.79 -6.82 32.26
C ARG A 88 0.83 -5.44 31.60
N LYS A 89 2.00 -4.87 31.34
CA LYS A 89 2.12 -3.55 30.71
C LYS A 89 1.61 -3.52 29.25
N LEU A 90 1.66 -4.64 28.54
CA LEU A 90 1.35 -4.70 27.11
C LEU A 90 0.37 -5.82 26.76
N LEU A 91 0.54 -7.00 27.36
CA LEU A 91 -0.18 -8.20 26.95
C LEU A 91 -1.72 -8.08 27.03
N PRO A 92 -2.31 -7.49 28.09
CA PRO A 92 -3.76 -7.32 28.16
C PRO A 92 -4.29 -6.37 27.08
N VAL A 93 -3.53 -5.32 26.74
CA VAL A 93 -3.89 -4.38 25.67
C VAL A 93 -3.82 -5.07 24.30
N LEU A 94 -2.81 -5.91 24.08
CA LEU A 94 -2.77 -6.75 22.89
C LEU A 94 -3.96 -7.70 22.85
N GLU A 95 -4.27 -8.43 23.93
CA GLU A 95 -5.41 -9.36 23.97
C GLU A 95 -6.74 -8.68 23.60
N GLU A 96 -7.00 -7.48 24.14
CA GLU A 96 -8.14 -6.66 23.72
C GLU A 96 -8.07 -6.27 22.24
N ALA A 97 -6.93 -5.81 21.76
CA ALA A 97 -6.76 -5.41 20.36
C ALA A 97 -7.01 -6.57 19.39
N PHE A 98 -6.45 -7.75 19.68
CA PHE A 98 -6.63 -8.96 18.87
C PHE A 98 -8.08 -9.48 18.92
N SER A 99 -8.73 -9.46 20.08
CA SER A 99 -10.12 -9.91 20.22
C SER A 99 -11.13 -8.96 19.55
N THR A 100 -10.85 -7.66 19.56
CA THR A 100 -11.70 -6.64 18.92
C THR A 100 -11.37 -6.40 17.45
N GLY A 101 -10.22 -6.89 16.97
CA GLY A 101 -9.70 -6.59 15.63
C GLY A 101 -9.23 -5.14 15.46
N SER A 102 -8.95 -4.43 16.56
CA SER A 102 -8.44 -3.05 16.52
C SER A 102 -6.92 -3.00 16.44
N ASP A 103 -6.37 -1.90 15.91
CA ASP A 103 -4.92 -1.65 15.91
C ASP A 103 -4.61 -0.30 16.58
N PRO A 104 -4.64 -0.21 17.92
CA PRO A 104 -4.34 1.02 18.64
C PRO A 104 -2.84 1.35 18.59
N VAL A 105 -2.49 2.62 18.73
CA VAL A 105 -1.14 3.02 19.17
C VAL A 105 -1.03 2.69 20.64
N ILE A 106 -0.08 1.84 21.03
CA ILE A 106 0.13 1.43 22.41
C ILE A 106 1.50 1.92 22.87
N VAL A 107 1.54 2.82 23.84
CA VAL A 107 2.80 3.31 24.42
C VAL A 107 2.96 2.75 25.82
N THR A 108 3.88 1.82 26.02
CA THR A 108 4.16 1.23 27.33
C THR A 108 5.14 2.08 28.12
N CYS A 109 4.93 2.24 29.42
CA CYS A 109 5.81 3.03 30.30
C CYS A 109 5.98 2.38 31.70
N ASP A 110 7.00 2.80 32.43
CA ASP A 110 7.29 2.34 33.81
C ASP A 110 6.60 3.20 34.87
N ASP A 111 6.42 2.66 36.08
CA ASP A 111 5.70 3.23 37.23
C ASP A 111 6.55 4.18 38.12
N ASP A 112 7.82 4.39 37.77
CA ASP A 112 8.83 5.08 38.58
C ASP A 112 9.47 6.30 37.88
N THR A 113 8.84 6.81 36.82
CA THR A 113 9.42 7.80 35.91
C THR A 113 8.50 9.00 35.72
N ILE A 114 9.07 10.21 35.83
CA ILE A 114 8.37 11.47 35.51
C ILE A 114 8.61 11.81 34.04
N TYR A 115 7.55 11.76 33.24
CA TYR A 115 7.61 11.97 31.80
C TYR A 115 7.54 13.48 31.45
N PRO A 116 8.38 13.97 30.52
CA PRO A 116 8.23 15.32 29.94
C PRO A 116 6.85 15.51 29.33
N ASP A 117 6.37 16.76 29.27
CA ASP A 117 5.06 17.12 28.71
C ASP A 117 4.90 16.77 27.22
N ASP A 118 5.97 16.85 26.44
CA ASP A 118 6.01 16.51 25.00
C ASP A 118 6.29 15.02 24.69
N TRP A 119 6.41 14.17 25.71
CA TRP A 119 6.87 12.79 25.58
C TRP A 119 6.01 11.95 24.63
N LEU A 120 4.68 12.03 24.79
CA LEU A 120 3.76 11.25 23.97
C LEU A 120 3.72 11.72 22.50
N ASP A 121 3.75 13.03 22.26
CA ASP A 121 3.72 13.58 20.90
C ASP A 121 5.00 13.23 20.15
N ARG A 122 6.15 13.34 20.82
CA ARG A 122 7.46 13.04 20.23
C ARG A 122 7.60 11.58 19.83
N ILE A 123 7.20 10.62 20.67
CA ILE A 123 7.29 9.20 20.30
C ILE A 123 6.32 8.84 19.16
N ILE A 124 5.13 9.44 19.12
CA ILE A 124 4.16 9.26 18.04
C ILE A 124 4.65 9.88 16.73
N ASP A 125 5.22 11.08 16.75
CA ASP A 125 5.74 11.75 15.54
C ASP A 125 6.91 10.94 14.92
N VAL A 126 7.79 10.37 15.76
CA VAL A 126 8.82 9.43 15.28
C VAL A 126 8.20 8.17 14.67
N TYR A 127 7.16 7.61 15.31
CA TYR A 127 6.46 6.46 14.76
C TYR A 127 5.79 6.77 13.42
N LEU A 128 5.14 7.92 13.27
CA LEU A 128 4.48 8.30 12.01
C LEU A 128 5.48 8.41 10.85
N THR A 129 6.74 8.72 11.16
CA THR A 129 7.85 8.79 10.19
C THR A 129 8.43 7.41 9.87
N CYS A 130 8.72 6.59 10.89
CA CYS A 130 9.47 5.35 10.71
C CYS A 130 8.60 4.08 10.59
N ARG A 131 7.32 4.15 10.99
CA ARG A 131 6.34 3.05 10.97
C ARG A 131 6.87 1.72 11.54
N CYS A 132 7.61 1.81 12.64
CA CYS A 132 8.26 0.68 13.31
C CYS A 132 8.13 0.81 14.84
N ILE A 133 8.70 -0.11 15.60
CA ILE A 133 8.76 0.04 17.07
C ILE A 133 9.61 1.26 17.38
N VAL A 134 9.14 2.12 18.28
CA VAL A 134 9.90 3.29 18.71
C VAL A 134 10.12 3.20 20.20
N ALA A 135 11.36 3.32 20.64
CA ALA A 135 11.70 3.37 22.06
C ALA A 135 12.51 4.62 22.36
N TYR A 136 12.28 5.21 23.53
CA TYR A 136 13.14 6.28 24.00
C TYR A 136 14.56 5.77 24.24
N ARG A 137 14.69 4.62 24.89
CA ARG A 137 15.97 3.96 25.11
C ARG A 137 15.90 2.46 24.81
N GLY A 138 17.06 1.90 24.56
CA GLY A 138 17.20 0.48 24.31
C GLY A 138 18.64 0.04 24.33
N HIS A 139 18.86 -1.23 24.03
CA HIS A 139 20.17 -1.83 23.76
C HIS A 139 20.28 -2.21 22.29
N THR A 140 21.47 -2.59 21.85
CA THR A 140 21.66 -3.13 20.49
C THR A 140 22.28 -4.51 20.62
N ILE A 141 21.59 -5.51 20.09
CA ILE A 141 22.04 -6.90 20.09
C ILE A 141 23.42 -6.99 19.44
N ALA A 142 24.42 -7.36 20.24
CA ALA A 142 25.79 -7.55 19.78
C ALA A 142 25.99 -9.00 19.34
N LEU A 143 26.82 -9.18 18.30
CA LEU A 143 27.19 -10.50 17.80
C LEU A 143 28.68 -10.77 18.04
N THR A 144 29.03 -12.04 18.21
CA THR A 144 30.43 -12.51 18.20
C THR A 144 30.99 -12.48 16.77
N GLU A 145 32.29 -12.73 16.62
CA GLU A 145 32.92 -12.87 15.30
C GLU A 145 32.35 -14.06 14.49
N SER A 146 31.89 -15.11 15.16
CA SER A 146 31.16 -16.23 14.54
C SER A 146 29.71 -15.86 14.17
N GLY A 147 29.26 -14.65 14.47
CA GLY A 147 27.90 -14.18 14.25
C GLY A 147 26.88 -14.73 15.24
N ASP A 148 27.31 -15.35 16.35
CA ASP A 148 26.43 -15.80 17.44
C ASP A 148 26.04 -14.61 18.33
N PHE A 149 25.02 -14.75 19.19
CA PHE A 149 24.69 -13.69 20.14
C PHE A 149 25.83 -13.55 21.14
N ALA A 150 26.38 -12.35 21.23
CA ALA A 150 27.31 -12.04 22.30
C ALA A 150 26.57 -11.98 23.64
N PRO A 151 27.26 -12.15 24.78
CA PRO A 151 26.63 -11.99 26.09
C PRO A 151 25.88 -10.66 26.21
N TYR A 152 24.73 -10.65 26.88
CA TYR A 152 23.82 -9.50 27.00
C TYR A 152 24.52 -8.25 27.51
N THR A 153 25.54 -8.40 28.37
CA THR A 153 26.38 -7.30 28.86
C THR A 153 27.07 -6.52 27.74
N ARG A 154 27.36 -7.16 26.60
CA ARG A 154 27.94 -6.53 25.41
C ARG A 154 26.91 -5.80 24.54
N TRP A 155 25.61 -5.90 24.84
CA TRP A 155 24.56 -5.21 24.10
C TRP A 155 24.38 -3.75 24.58
N ILE A 156 24.96 -3.43 25.73
CA ILE A 156 24.92 -2.13 26.39
C ILE A 156 26.07 -1.26 25.84
N THR A 157 26.06 -0.98 24.54
CA THR A 157 27.09 -0.18 23.85
C THR A 157 26.57 1.20 23.49
N GLU A 158 27.47 2.18 23.39
CA GLU A 158 27.18 3.54 22.95
C GLU A 158 28.24 4.05 21.94
N PRO A 159 27.87 4.89 20.95
CA PRO A 159 26.50 5.27 20.58
C PRO A 159 25.76 4.10 19.91
N LYS A 160 24.42 4.10 20.01
CA LYS A 160 23.57 3.06 19.42
C LYS A 160 23.12 3.46 18.01
N PRO A 161 22.89 2.49 17.09
CA PRO A 161 22.26 2.78 15.82
C PRO A 161 20.85 3.32 16.02
N LEU A 162 20.48 4.27 15.17
CA LEU A 162 19.22 4.98 15.27
C LEU A 162 18.03 4.06 14.95
N LEU A 163 18.10 3.22 13.92
CA LEU A 163 17.04 2.32 13.48
C LEU A 163 17.60 0.94 13.08
N SER A 164 17.37 -0.09 13.89
CA SER A 164 17.95 -1.41 13.59
C SER A 164 17.00 -2.55 13.94
N LEU A 165 17.09 -3.64 13.17
CA LEU A 165 16.51 -4.94 13.58
C LEU A 165 17.23 -5.50 14.82
N ARG A 166 18.45 -5.04 15.12
CA ARG A 166 19.18 -5.41 16.33
C ARG A 166 18.85 -4.55 17.54
N ASN A 167 18.10 -3.47 17.38
CA ASN A 167 17.72 -2.64 18.52
C ASN A 167 16.70 -3.39 19.38
N LEU A 168 17.02 -3.55 20.66
CA LEU A 168 16.17 -4.10 21.70
C LEU A 168 15.60 -2.92 22.49
N PRO A 169 14.30 -2.62 22.39
CA PRO A 169 13.69 -1.61 23.23
C PRO A 169 13.71 -2.10 24.67
N THR A 170 14.24 -1.29 25.58
CA THR A 170 14.14 -1.56 27.01
C THR A 170 12.92 -0.78 27.51
N GLY A 171 11.94 -1.43 28.14
CA GLY A 171 10.63 -0.86 28.48
C GLY A 171 10.60 0.48 29.23
N LYS A 172 11.72 0.87 29.84
CA LYS A 172 11.90 2.13 30.56
C LYS A 172 11.95 3.36 29.65
N ASP A 173 11.39 4.46 30.14
CA ASP A 173 11.21 5.75 29.47
C ASP A 173 10.25 5.74 28.26
N GLY A 174 9.63 4.60 27.94
CA GLY A 174 8.59 4.52 26.93
C GLY A 174 8.95 3.70 25.70
N VAL A 175 8.03 2.83 25.30
CA VAL A 175 8.09 2.09 24.02
C VAL A 175 6.73 2.11 23.33
N LEU A 176 6.71 2.54 22.07
CA LEU A 176 5.54 2.54 21.22
C LEU A 176 5.48 1.27 20.37
N TYR A 177 4.32 0.64 20.41
CA TYR A 177 3.92 -0.53 19.65
C TYR A 177 2.61 -0.30 18.91
N ARG A 178 2.32 -1.24 18.00
CA ARG A 178 1.02 -1.47 17.39
C ARG A 178 0.65 -2.94 17.59
N ALA A 179 -0.63 -3.27 17.68
CA ALA A 179 -1.05 -4.67 17.76
C ALA A 179 -0.63 -5.43 16.48
N SER A 180 -0.67 -4.74 15.33
CA SER A 180 -0.21 -5.20 14.03
C SER A 180 1.26 -5.64 13.95
N MET A 181 2.10 -5.25 14.91
CA MET A 181 3.51 -5.66 14.96
C MET A 181 3.70 -7.08 15.54
N PHE A 182 2.66 -7.65 16.13
CA PHE A 182 2.70 -8.94 16.81
C PHE A 182 1.84 -9.99 16.09
N ASN A 183 2.14 -11.26 16.34
CA ASN A 183 1.26 -12.38 16.02
C ASN A 183 0.55 -12.88 17.30
N THR A 184 -0.53 -13.64 17.16
CA THR A 184 -1.29 -14.19 18.31
C THR A 184 -0.45 -15.08 19.22
N ALA A 185 0.66 -15.63 18.73
CA ALA A 185 1.60 -16.41 19.54
C ALA A 185 2.26 -15.59 20.67
N VAL A 186 2.21 -14.25 20.61
CA VAL A 186 2.68 -13.38 21.71
C VAL A 186 1.92 -13.61 23.01
N HIS A 187 0.69 -14.15 22.91
CA HIS A 187 -0.18 -14.51 24.04
C HIS A 187 0.13 -15.86 24.68
N ASP A 188 1.17 -16.56 24.23
CA ASP A 188 1.62 -17.80 24.88
C ASP A 188 2.34 -17.50 26.20
N ILE A 189 1.53 -17.05 27.16
CA ILE A 189 1.99 -16.57 28.45
C ILE A 189 2.61 -17.69 29.29
N GLU A 190 2.15 -18.93 29.14
CA GLU A 190 2.73 -20.07 29.86
C GLU A 190 4.20 -20.26 29.46
N VAL A 191 4.51 -20.17 28.17
CA VAL A 191 5.88 -20.26 27.67
C VAL A 191 6.68 -19.01 28.06
N ALA A 192 6.11 -17.82 27.92
CA ALA A 192 6.77 -16.58 28.31
C ALA A 192 7.18 -16.60 29.80
N MET A 193 6.26 -17.02 30.69
CA MET A 193 6.48 -17.10 32.13
C MET A 193 7.45 -18.21 32.52
N LYS A 194 7.55 -19.28 31.73
CA LYS A 194 8.50 -20.37 31.98
C LYS A 194 9.94 -20.01 31.60
N TYR A 195 10.14 -19.32 30.47
CA TYR A 195 11.46 -19.12 29.88
C TYR A 195 11.99 -17.69 29.95
N ALA A 196 11.10 -16.70 30.10
CA ALA A 196 11.44 -15.28 30.24
C ALA A 196 10.57 -14.58 31.33
N PRO A 197 10.44 -15.11 32.55
CA PRO A 197 9.51 -14.60 33.58
C PRO A 197 9.70 -13.12 33.94
N THR A 198 10.92 -12.60 33.79
CA THR A 198 11.33 -11.24 34.18
C THR A 198 11.88 -10.42 33.02
N SER A 199 11.76 -10.91 31.78
CA SER A 199 12.37 -10.32 30.58
C SER A 199 11.32 -10.21 29.46
N ASP A 200 10.26 -9.46 29.73
CA ASP A 200 9.17 -9.23 28.78
C ASP A 200 9.64 -8.50 27.51
N ASP A 201 10.63 -7.62 27.65
CA ASP A 201 11.28 -6.93 26.54
C ASP A 201 11.92 -7.91 25.54
N LEU A 202 12.60 -8.95 26.04
CA LEU A 202 13.13 -10.03 25.19
C LEU A 202 12.01 -10.83 24.52
N TRP A 203 10.93 -11.18 25.23
CA TRP A 203 9.80 -11.89 24.64
C TRP A 203 9.18 -11.10 23.48
N PHE A 204 8.81 -9.84 23.71
CA PHE A 204 8.23 -8.99 22.68
C PHE A 204 9.21 -8.74 21.54
N ARG A 205 10.51 -8.60 21.85
CA ARG A 205 11.51 -8.43 20.79
C ARG A 205 11.68 -9.68 19.95
N TRP A 206 11.65 -10.87 20.53
CA TRP A 206 11.76 -12.12 19.78
C TRP A 206 10.59 -12.33 18.82
N HIS A 207 9.37 -12.00 19.27
CA HIS A 207 8.20 -11.97 18.39
C HIS A 207 8.38 -10.99 17.23
N THR A 208 8.88 -9.79 17.50
CA THR A 208 8.97 -8.72 16.50
C THR A 208 10.18 -8.84 15.57
N ILE A 209 11.30 -9.46 16.01
CA ILE A 209 12.41 -9.85 15.12
C ILE A 209 11.97 -10.94 14.16
N GLY A 210 11.21 -11.93 14.64
CA GLY A 210 10.64 -12.99 13.79
C GLY A 210 9.76 -12.45 12.66
N SER A 211 9.14 -11.28 12.89
CA SER A 211 8.33 -10.55 11.90
C SER A 211 9.10 -9.44 11.16
N PHE A 212 10.44 -9.39 11.26
CA PHE A 212 11.30 -8.37 10.64
C PHE A 212 10.95 -6.91 10.97
N ILE A 213 10.32 -6.65 12.12
CA ILE A 213 9.99 -5.29 12.54
C ILE A 213 11.21 -4.62 13.18
N PRO A 214 11.74 -3.52 12.60
CA PRO A 214 12.88 -2.82 13.18
C PRO A 214 12.47 -1.98 14.40
N CYS A 215 13.46 -1.52 15.17
CA CYS A 215 13.26 -0.63 16.31
C CYS A 215 14.08 0.65 16.17
N ARG A 216 13.41 1.81 16.28
CA ARG A 216 14.01 3.14 16.34
C ARG A 216 14.28 3.53 17.80
N ILE A 217 15.52 3.87 18.13
CA ILE A 217 15.90 4.42 19.45
C ILE A 217 16.03 5.94 19.36
N ILE A 218 15.23 6.69 20.13
CA ILE A 218 15.24 8.16 20.12
C ILE A 218 16.50 8.70 20.82
N ASN A 219 16.81 8.20 22.01
CA ASN A 219 17.95 8.65 22.80
C ASN A 219 19.13 7.67 22.71
N THR A 220 20.13 8.03 21.92
CA THR A 220 21.33 7.22 21.74
C THR A 220 22.41 7.45 22.80
N GLN A 221 22.24 8.45 23.70
CA GLN A 221 23.23 8.86 24.70
C GLN A 221 22.87 8.47 26.14
N ASN A 222 21.87 7.59 26.33
CA ASN A 222 21.46 7.08 27.65
C ASN A 222 21.02 8.16 28.67
N ASP A 223 20.69 9.39 28.24
CA ASP A 223 20.04 10.36 29.13
C ASP A 223 18.77 9.74 29.72
N LYS A 224 18.64 9.80 31.04
CA LYS A 224 17.51 9.21 31.76
C LYS A 224 16.52 10.29 32.10
N PHE A 225 15.23 9.99 31.96
CA PHE A 225 14.21 10.81 32.58
C PHE A 225 14.32 10.75 34.11
N ARG A 226 13.75 11.76 34.75
CA ARG A 226 13.81 11.89 36.21
C ARG A 226 12.97 10.77 36.84
N SER A 227 13.56 10.00 37.73
CA SER A 227 12.83 9.03 38.54
C SER A 227 11.99 9.73 39.63
N THR A 228 10.91 9.07 40.05
CA THR A 228 10.07 9.52 41.18
C THR A 228 10.89 9.62 42.46
N THR A 229 10.47 10.50 43.37
CA THR A 229 11.19 10.73 44.63
C THR A 229 11.11 9.52 45.56
N SER A 230 10.04 8.74 45.44
CA SER A 230 9.72 7.60 46.29
C SER A 230 10.45 6.30 45.91
N PHE A 231 11.27 6.29 44.84
CA PHE A 231 11.93 5.09 44.31
C PHE A 231 13.37 4.86 44.82
N GLN A 232 13.97 5.81 45.54
CA GLN A 232 15.42 5.83 45.78
C GLN A 232 16.00 4.68 46.62
N ASP A 233 15.16 3.92 47.33
CA ASP A 233 15.59 2.85 48.26
C ASP A 233 15.06 1.43 47.93
N GLU A 234 14.38 1.23 46.80
CA GLU A 234 13.82 -0.09 46.42
C GLU A 234 14.75 -0.92 45.52
N VAL A 235 14.88 -2.23 45.82
CA VAL A 235 15.61 -3.17 44.95
C VAL A 235 14.79 -3.49 43.70
N SER A 236 15.34 -3.19 42.53
CA SER A 236 14.69 -3.41 41.24
C SER A 236 14.62 -4.90 40.85
N LEU A 237 13.66 -5.25 39.99
CA LEU A 237 13.56 -6.59 39.39
C LEU A 237 14.87 -6.96 38.67
N TRP A 238 15.51 -5.98 38.02
CA TRP A 238 16.79 -6.16 37.33
C TRP A 238 17.91 -6.55 38.29
N GLU A 239 18.07 -5.84 39.40
CA GLU A 239 19.10 -6.12 40.41
C GLU A 239 18.95 -7.51 41.01
N ARG A 240 17.70 -7.92 41.29
CA ARG A 240 17.40 -9.17 42.03
C ARG A 240 17.43 -10.42 41.14
N PHE A 241 17.02 -10.33 39.88
CA PHE A 241 16.82 -11.51 39.02
C PHE A 241 17.67 -11.51 37.72
N ASN A 242 17.94 -10.34 37.13
CA ASN A 242 18.53 -10.28 35.78
C ASN A 242 20.03 -9.95 35.78
N SER A 243 20.57 -9.35 36.86
CA SER A 243 21.98 -8.92 37.00
C SER A 243 23.02 -10.05 36.92
N SER A 244 22.61 -11.30 37.13
CA SER A 244 23.47 -12.50 37.19
C SER A 244 23.32 -13.44 35.97
N GLY A 245 23.23 -12.88 34.76
CA GLY A 245 23.15 -13.66 33.50
C GLY A 245 21.78 -14.26 33.18
N GLY A 246 20.71 -13.76 33.81
CA GLY A 246 19.34 -14.22 33.56
C GLY A 246 18.88 -13.98 32.11
N ASN A 247 19.25 -12.83 31.54
CA ASN A 247 18.89 -12.48 30.16
C ASN A 247 19.55 -13.41 29.13
N ASP A 248 20.80 -13.83 29.35
CA ASP A 248 21.48 -14.77 28.43
C ASP A 248 20.78 -16.14 28.38
N LYS A 249 20.27 -16.61 29.54
CA LYS A 249 19.46 -17.84 29.62
C LYS A 249 18.14 -17.69 28.87
N ALA A 250 17.45 -16.55 29.05
CA ALA A 250 16.21 -16.26 28.34
C ALA A 250 16.45 -16.21 26.82
N VAL A 251 17.48 -15.51 26.35
CA VAL A 251 17.86 -15.46 24.92
C VAL A 251 18.08 -16.86 24.35
N THR A 252 18.83 -17.72 25.06
CA THR A 252 19.10 -19.10 24.62
C THR A 252 17.80 -19.91 24.48
N ALA A 253 16.93 -19.85 25.50
CA ALA A 253 15.66 -20.56 25.47
C ALA A 253 14.73 -20.03 24.37
N LEU A 254 14.66 -18.71 24.20
CA LEU A 254 13.84 -18.09 23.15
C LEU A 254 14.31 -18.48 21.75
N GLU A 255 15.62 -18.57 21.51
CA GLU A 255 16.15 -19.05 20.23
C GLU A 255 15.72 -20.48 19.92
N GLU A 256 15.80 -21.39 20.90
CA GLU A 256 15.36 -22.78 20.73
C GLU A 256 13.86 -22.87 20.43
N ILE A 257 13.05 -22.13 21.19
CA ILE A 257 11.59 -22.11 21.04
C ILE A 257 11.19 -21.57 19.68
N PHE A 258 11.76 -20.45 19.25
CA PHE A 258 11.41 -19.84 17.97
C PHE A 258 11.94 -20.65 16.78
N ALA A 259 13.11 -21.28 16.92
CA ALA A 259 13.60 -22.23 15.92
C ALA A 259 12.64 -23.42 15.74
N GLN A 260 12.14 -23.99 16.83
CA GLN A 260 11.17 -25.09 16.77
C GLN A 260 9.83 -24.65 16.16
N ARG A 261 9.32 -23.46 16.53
CA ARG A 261 8.02 -22.95 16.06
C ARG A 261 8.03 -22.54 14.59
N THR A 262 9.10 -21.90 14.15
CA THR A 262 9.15 -21.22 12.85
C THR A 262 10.06 -21.92 11.84
N GLY A 263 10.72 -23.01 12.25
CA GLY A 263 11.71 -23.74 11.43
C GLY A 263 13.08 -23.06 11.38
N GLU A 264 13.24 -21.86 11.93
CA GLU A 264 14.49 -21.10 11.91
C GLU A 264 14.63 -20.18 13.13
N ALA A 265 15.85 -20.09 13.68
CA ALA A 265 16.18 -19.25 14.83
C ALA A 265 16.30 -17.75 14.42
N ASN A 266 16.01 -16.81 15.33
CA ASN A 266 16.10 -15.38 14.98
C ASN A 266 17.54 -14.94 14.68
N ILE A 267 18.53 -15.63 15.26
CA ILE A 267 19.93 -15.35 14.95
C ILE A 267 20.28 -15.63 13.49
N SER A 268 19.71 -16.67 12.89
CA SER A 268 19.90 -16.98 11.47
C SER A 268 19.34 -15.87 10.59
N ARG A 269 18.15 -15.35 10.95
CA ARG A 269 17.54 -14.19 10.28
C ARG A 269 18.43 -12.95 10.37
N LEU A 270 18.96 -12.64 11.55
CA LEU A 270 19.86 -11.50 11.75
C LEU A 270 21.16 -11.66 10.96
N ARG A 271 21.75 -12.87 10.95
CA ARG A 271 22.94 -13.18 10.14
C ARG A 271 22.69 -12.96 8.66
N ALA A 272 21.55 -13.42 8.14
CA ALA A 272 21.18 -13.24 6.73
C ALA A 272 21.11 -11.74 6.37
N VAL A 273 20.47 -10.93 7.21
CA VAL A 273 20.40 -9.47 7.02
C VAL A 273 21.80 -8.82 7.08
N ILE A 274 22.67 -9.25 7.99
CA ILE A 274 24.03 -8.67 8.11
C ILE A 274 24.93 -9.09 6.95
N ALA A 275 24.89 -10.37 6.57
CA ALA A 275 25.71 -10.91 5.49
C ALA A 275 25.38 -10.23 4.16
N GLU A 276 24.08 -10.03 3.91
CA GLU A 276 23.63 -9.38 2.70
C GLU A 276 23.99 -7.88 2.74
N ALA A 277 23.94 -7.22 3.91
CA ALA A 277 24.29 -5.79 4.04
C ALA A 277 25.76 -5.58 3.71
N SER A 278 26.58 -6.52 4.19
CA SER A 278 28.01 -6.60 3.91
C SER A 278 28.31 -6.95 2.44
N ARG A 279 27.38 -7.63 1.73
CA ARG A 279 27.50 -7.92 0.30
C ARG A 279 27.15 -6.69 -0.54
N LEU A 280 26.06 -5.98 -0.22
CA LEU A 280 25.70 -4.75 -0.94
C LEU A 280 26.74 -3.64 -0.76
N SER A 281 27.39 -3.57 0.41
CA SER A 281 28.49 -2.63 0.63
C SER A 281 29.75 -2.95 -0.18
N LYS A 282 29.81 -4.10 -0.87
CA LYS A 282 30.94 -4.59 -1.69
C LYS A 282 30.60 -4.68 -3.19
N ILE A 283 29.43 -4.20 -3.62
CA ILE A 283 29.09 -4.14 -5.04
C ILE A 283 29.82 -2.95 -5.67
N ASP A 284 30.72 -3.23 -6.62
CA ASP A 284 31.39 -2.23 -7.43
C ASP A 284 30.35 -1.34 -8.16
N GLY A 285 30.48 -0.02 -7.97
CA GLY A 285 29.49 0.97 -8.41
C GLY A 285 28.92 1.83 -7.28
N VAL A 286 29.05 1.40 -6.02
CA VAL A 286 28.78 2.25 -4.84
C VAL A 286 29.97 3.20 -4.57
N GLU A 287 31.19 2.81 -4.95
CA GLU A 287 32.39 3.67 -4.87
C GLU A 287 32.54 4.65 -6.04
N ALA A 288 31.80 4.48 -7.14
CA ALA A 288 31.91 5.33 -8.33
C ALA A 288 31.14 6.67 -8.22
N TYR A 289 30.44 6.90 -7.10
CA TYR A 289 29.65 8.11 -6.82
C TYR A 289 30.19 8.96 -5.65
N ALA A 290 31.49 8.87 -5.35
CA ALA A 290 32.11 9.68 -4.29
C ALA A 290 33.08 10.73 -4.87
N PRO A 291 32.68 12.00 -5.03
CA PRO A 291 33.64 13.08 -5.24
C PRO A 291 34.31 13.42 -3.89
N ASN A 292 35.63 13.28 -3.84
CA ASN A 292 36.56 13.73 -2.80
C ASN A 292 36.58 12.98 -1.44
N THR A 293 37.61 12.14 -1.29
CA THR A 293 38.08 11.49 -0.05
C THR A 293 38.49 12.47 1.06
N ALA A 294 38.65 13.76 0.80
CA ALA A 294 38.86 14.79 1.83
C ALA A 294 37.61 15.08 2.67
N TYR A 295 36.41 14.83 2.14
CA TYR A 295 35.15 15.15 2.83
C TYR A 295 34.71 14.07 3.82
N ILE A 296 35.13 12.82 3.60
CA ILE A 296 34.87 11.70 4.52
C ILE A 296 35.79 11.79 5.74
N ASP A 297 37.07 12.13 5.56
CA ASP A 297 37.96 12.40 6.70
C ASP A 297 37.54 13.65 7.48
N GLN A 298 36.96 14.64 6.82
CA GLN A 298 36.35 15.80 7.48
C GLN A 298 35.05 15.42 8.21
N ALA A 299 34.16 14.61 7.61
CA ALA A 299 32.93 14.14 8.26
C ALA A 299 33.22 13.20 9.44
N LEU A 300 34.21 12.31 9.32
CA LEU A 300 34.67 11.42 10.38
C LEU A 300 35.41 12.18 11.50
N ASN A 301 36.17 13.24 11.18
CA ASN A 301 36.81 14.09 12.19
C ASN A 301 35.85 15.09 12.85
N THR A 302 34.82 15.57 12.13
CA THR A 302 33.73 16.40 12.68
C THR A 302 32.84 15.56 13.61
N ALA A 303 32.49 14.33 13.21
CA ALA A 303 31.77 13.38 14.06
C ALA A 303 32.57 12.97 15.31
N LYS A 304 33.92 12.99 15.25
CA LYS A 304 34.80 12.76 16.41
C LYS A 304 34.97 13.97 17.33
N ARG A 305 34.60 15.20 16.93
CA ARG A 305 34.91 16.43 17.69
C ARG A 305 33.73 17.19 18.29
N GLU A 306 32.47 16.94 17.93
CA GLU A 306 31.38 17.83 18.37
C GLU A 306 30.35 17.14 19.30
N ARG A 307 30.60 17.26 20.61
CA ARG A 307 29.57 17.22 21.66
C ARG A 307 28.94 18.61 21.75
N SER A 308 27.82 18.88 21.08
CA SER A 308 26.85 19.95 21.43
C SER A 308 25.69 19.97 20.43
N PHE A 309 24.47 19.76 20.90
CA PHE A 309 23.22 19.67 20.13
C PHE A 309 22.80 20.97 19.42
N GLU A 310 23.41 22.12 19.74
CA GLU A 310 22.96 23.44 19.29
C GLU A 310 23.40 23.87 17.87
N ARG A 311 24.32 23.15 17.21
CA ARG A 311 24.76 23.53 15.83
C ARG A 311 24.13 22.72 14.70
N LEU A 312 23.34 21.69 14.99
CA LEU A 312 22.62 20.89 13.99
C LEU A 312 21.51 21.67 13.26
N PHE A 313 21.00 22.75 13.85
CA PHE A 313 19.99 23.61 13.23
C PHE A 313 20.52 24.48 12.07
N ASN A 314 21.84 24.63 11.93
CA ASN A 314 22.46 25.53 10.93
C ASN A 314 23.33 24.83 9.88
N ALA A 315 23.33 23.49 9.79
CA ALA A 315 24.02 22.78 8.71
C ALA A 315 23.16 22.68 7.43
N PRO A 316 23.75 22.71 6.21
CA PRO A 316 23.04 22.58 4.93
C PRO A 316 22.33 21.23 4.79
N ASP A 317 21.12 21.20 4.21
CA ASP A 317 20.21 20.04 4.21
C ASP A 317 20.80 18.75 3.59
N GLY A 318 21.78 18.86 2.68
CA GLY A 318 22.47 17.70 2.12
C GLY A 318 23.23 16.87 3.18
N LEU A 319 23.78 17.52 4.22
CA LEU A 319 24.46 16.83 5.32
C LEU A 319 23.49 16.28 6.37
N ARG A 320 22.26 16.80 6.45
CA ARG A 320 21.21 16.24 7.33
C ARG A 320 20.69 14.90 6.82
N ARG A 321 20.67 14.69 5.49
CA ARG A 321 20.23 13.42 4.87
C ARG A 321 21.32 12.35 4.82
N ILE A 322 22.58 12.73 4.61
CA ILE A 322 23.64 11.74 4.32
C ILE A 322 24.07 10.94 5.56
N SER A 323 23.93 11.46 6.78
CA SER A 323 24.47 10.78 7.99
C SER A 323 23.49 9.90 8.78
N ALA A 324 22.21 9.83 8.41
CA ALA A 324 21.23 8.95 9.06
C ALA A 324 20.51 7.98 8.11
N GLU A 325 20.32 8.36 6.84
CA GLU A 325 19.56 7.52 5.89
C GLU A 325 20.45 6.53 5.11
N THR A 326 21.73 6.85 4.85
CA THR A 326 22.51 6.13 3.83
C THR A 326 23.06 4.76 4.26
N TYR A 327 23.17 4.43 5.56
CA TYR A 327 23.79 3.16 5.99
C TYR A 327 22.78 2.11 6.49
N GLU A 328 21.59 2.50 6.95
CA GLU A 328 20.56 1.57 7.46
C GLU A 328 19.40 1.31 6.47
N PHE A 329 19.11 2.21 5.52
CA PHE A 329 18.20 1.89 4.40
C PHE A 329 18.76 0.79 3.48
N LEU A 330 20.09 0.69 3.41
CA LEU A 330 20.78 -0.42 2.73
C LEU A 330 20.60 -1.76 3.45
N GLN A 331 20.14 -1.82 4.71
CA GLN A 331 19.80 -3.08 5.39
C GLN A 331 18.31 -3.44 5.26
N ILE A 332 17.44 -2.44 5.14
CA ILE A 332 15.99 -2.63 4.90
C ILE A 332 15.73 -2.98 3.43
N GLY A 333 16.37 -2.27 2.48
CA GLY A 333 16.34 -2.58 1.04
C GLY A 333 16.94 -3.95 0.69
N LEU A 334 17.64 -4.54 1.64
CA LEU A 334 18.37 -5.78 1.52
C LEU A 334 17.60 -6.99 2.07
N GLY A 335 16.85 -6.80 3.14
CA GLY A 335 15.76 -7.73 3.47
C GLY A 335 14.81 -7.90 2.27
N LEU A 336 14.52 -6.80 1.57
CA LEU A 336 13.73 -6.78 0.32
C LEU A 336 14.46 -7.43 -0.89
N SER A 337 15.79 -7.44 -0.92
CA SER A 337 16.63 -8.08 -1.95
C SER A 337 16.71 -9.61 -1.76
N LEU A 338 16.84 -10.09 -0.51
CA LEU A 338 16.79 -11.51 -0.16
C LEU A 338 15.42 -12.13 -0.40
N GLN A 339 14.36 -11.36 -0.16
CA GLN A 339 12.97 -11.72 -0.46
C GLN A 339 12.75 -12.08 -1.94
N ARG A 340 13.50 -11.47 -2.87
CA ARG A 340 13.36 -11.71 -4.32
C ARG A 340 14.12 -12.94 -4.84
N ARG A 341 14.96 -13.60 -4.01
CA ARG A 341 15.85 -14.69 -4.48
C ARG A 341 15.67 -16.05 -3.78
N GLY A 342 14.54 -16.30 -3.10
CA GLY A 342 14.06 -17.68 -2.86
C GLY A 342 14.22 -18.26 -1.46
N ILE A 343 14.12 -17.45 -0.39
CA ILE A 343 13.85 -17.95 0.97
C ILE A 343 12.47 -17.39 1.40
N PRO A 344 11.46 -18.23 1.71
CA PRO A 344 10.11 -17.75 1.95
C PRO A 344 9.94 -17.22 3.37
N ALA A 345 9.59 -15.94 3.52
CA ALA A 345 8.92 -15.44 4.72
C ALA A 345 8.13 -14.15 4.47
N LYS A 346 6.82 -14.28 4.57
CA LYS A 346 5.80 -13.23 4.75
C LYS A 346 6.21 -12.22 5.84
N ALA A 347 6.35 -10.96 5.44
CA ALA A 347 5.96 -9.76 6.20
C ALA A 347 5.95 -8.56 5.22
N LEU A 348 5.01 -8.61 4.27
CA LEU A 348 4.60 -7.49 3.44
C LEU A 348 3.32 -6.89 4.06
N PRO A 349 2.86 -5.67 3.66
CA PRO A 349 1.56 -5.15 4.07
C PRO A 349 0.51 -6.26 4.06
N TYR A 350 -0.40 -6.25 5.05
CA TYR A 350 -1.47 -7.24 5.21
C TYR A 350 -1.94 -7.75 3.84
N ARG A 351 -1.74 -9.05 3.56
CA ARG A 351 -2.25 -9.59 2.30
C ARG A 351 -3.75 -9.32 2.28
N LYS A 352 -4.20 -8.65 1.22
CA LYS A 352 -5.60 -8.33 0.99
C LYS A 352 -6.27 -9.59 0.46
N LEU A 353 -6.94 -10.31 1.35
CA LEU A 353 -7.61 -11.56 1.02
C LEU A 353 -9.10 -11.32 0.88
N ILE A 354 -9.67 -11.90 -0.17
CA ILE A 354 -11.10 -11.82 -0.40
C ILE A 354 -11.70 -13.21 -0.25
N MET A 355 -12.79 -13.31 0.49
CA MET A 355 -13.69 -14.47 0.44
C MET A 355 -14.89 -14.10 -0.43
N GLY A 356 -15.02 -14.73 -1.60
CA GLY A 356 -16.09 -14.50 -2.56
C GLY A 356 -17.09 -15.66 -2.54
N VAL A 357 -18.32 -15.40 -2.12
CA VAL A 357 -19.36 -16.42 -1.91
C VAL A 357 -20.50 -16.23 -2.89
N LYS A 358 -20.95 -17.32 -3.50
CA LYS A 358 -22.11 -17.34 -4.42
C LYS A 358 -23.29 -17.97 -3.70
N THR A 359 -24.47 -17.35 -3.76
CA THR A 359 -25.67 -17.86 -3.07
C THR A 359 -26.97 -17.59 -3.80
N TRP A 360 -27.95 -18.47 -3.57
CA TRP A 360 -29.35 -18.30 -3.99
C TRP A 360 -30.29 -19.17 -3.14
N ASN A 361 -31.21 -18.54 -2.40
CA ASN A 361 -32.26 -19.17 -1.59
C ASN A 361 -31.76 -20.21 -0.56
N ARG A 362 -30.66 -19.88 0.14
CA ARG A 362 -30.01 -20.75 1.13
C ARG A 362 -29.54 -19.98 2.37
N VAL A 363 -30.43 -19.22 3.02
CA VAL A 363 -30.10 -18.36 4.18
C VAL A 363 -29.39 -19.09 5.34
N ASP A 364 -29.79 -20.33 5.62
CA ASP A 364 -29.18 -21.26 6.58
C ASP A 364 -27.74 -21.65 6.19
N TYR A 365 -27.47 -21.90 4.91
CA TYR A 365 -26.12 -22.25 4.42
C TYR A 365 -25.20 -21.04 4.55
N VAL A 366 -25.64 -19.87 4.07
CA VAL A 366 -24.87 -18.63 4.16
C VAL A 366 -24.57 -18.28 5.63
N ARG A 367 -25.50 -18.54 6.55
CA ARG A 367 -25.26 -18.30 7.99
C ARG A 367 -24.15 -19.19 8.53
N GLU A 368 -24.20 -20.49 8.30
CA GLU A 368 -23.16 -21.42 8.77
C GLU A 368 -21.82 -21.16 8.06
N PHE A 369 -21.83 -20.83 6.77
CA PHE A 369 -20.63 -20.42 6.03
C PHE A 369 -19.97 -19.22 6.70
N VAL A 370 -20.74 -18.15 6.95
CA VAL A 370 -20.23 -16.91 7.55
C VAL A 370 -19.67 -17.16 8.94
N GLU A 371 -20.38 -17.93 9.76
CA GLU A 371 -19.96 -18.27 11.12
C GLU A 371 -18.66 -19.07 11.12
N THR A 372 -18.57 -20.12 10.30
CA THR A 372 -17.39 -21.00 10.23
C THR A 372 -16.21 -20.29 9.59
N PHE A 373 -16.43 -19.45 8.56
CA PHE A 373 -15.39 -18.60 7.98
C PHE A 373 -14.84 -17.60 9.02
N ILE A 374 -15.70 -16.82 9.68
CA ILE A 374 -15.27 -15.81 10.65
C ILE A 374 -14.52 -16.46 11.82
N SER A 375 -15.01 -17.57 12.36
CA SER A 375 -14.40 -18.23 13.51
C SER A 375 -13.07 -18.94 13.20
N THR A 376 -12.81 -19.31 11.93
CA THR A 376 -11.62 -20.10 11.56
C THR A 376 -10.58 -19.33 10.73
N ARG A 377 -10.94 -18.20 10.11
CA ARG A 377 -9.98 -17.37 9.36
C ARG A 377 -8.85 -16.88 10.28
N ASN A 378 -7.66 -16.71 9.72
CA ASN A 378 -6.54 -16.08 10.39
C ASN A 378 -6.73 -14.55 10.36
N PRO A 379 -6.87 -13.89 11.53
CA PRO A 379 -7.09 -12.45 11.60
C PRO A 379 -5.86 -11.62 11.21
N ARG A 380 -4.71 -12.25 10.94
CA ARG A 380 -3.49 -11.56 10.48
C ARG A 380 -3.56 -11.04 9.04
N TYR A 381 -4.61 -11.37 8.30
CA TYR A 381 -4.80 -10.95 6.92
C TYR A 381 -5.90 -9.89 6.83
N ASP A 382 -5.78 -8.99 5.85
CA ASP A 382 -6.81 -7.99 5.57
C ASP A 382 -7.93 -8.66 4.76
N TRP A 383 -8.91 -9.22 5.48
CA TRP A 383 -10.02 -9.96 4.90
C TRP A 383 -11.16 -9.04 4.49
N THR A 384 -11.68 -9.21 3.27
CA THR A 384 -13.01 -8.71 2.88
C THR A 384 -13.89 -9.87 2.43
N LEU A 385 -15.14 -9.89 2.89
CA LEU A 385 -16.14 -10.88 2.50
C LEU A 385 -17.07 -10.27 1.43
N ILE A 386 -17.11 -10.88 0.25
CA ILE A 386 -18.02 -10.52 -0.85
C ILE A 386 -19.05 -11.63 -0.98
N ILE A 387 -20.33 -11.31 -0.85
CA ILE A 387 -21.43 -12.26 -1.04
C ILE A 387 -22.25 -11.80 -2.24
N ALA A 388 -22.21 -12.59 -3.31
CA ALA A 388 -23.08 -12.41 -4.46
C ALA A 388 -24.35 -13.23 -4.30
N ASP A 389 -25.46 -12.53 -4.17
CA ASP A 389 -26.81 -13.09 -4.13
C ASP A 389 -27.44 -12.99 -5.53
N ASP A 390 -28.17 -14.01 -5.96
CA ASP A 390 -28.83 -14.02 -7.28
C ASP A 390 -30.35 -13.84 -7.24
N GLY A 391 -30.82 -12.93 -6.38
CA GLY A 391 -32.23 -12.60 -6.23
C GLY A 391 -32.95 -13.56 -5.29
N SER A 392 -32.37 -13.83 -4.13
CA SER A 392 -32.99 -14.68 -3.11
C SER A 392 -34.26 -14.06 -2.54
N THR A 393 -35.23 -14.94 -2.24
CA THR A 393 -36.55 -14.60 -1.71
C THR A 393 -36.84 -15.29 -0.37
N ASP A 394 -35.90 -16.06 0.17
CA ASP A 394 -36.02 -16.85 1.40
C ASP A 394 -35.58 -16.11 2.67
N GLY A 395 -35.33 -14.81 2.58
CA GLY A 395 -34.80 -13.98 3.67
C GLY A 395 -33.27 -13.83 3.66
N THR A 396 -32.54 -14.43 2.71
CA THR A 396 -31.07 -14.26 2.60
C THR A 396 -30.66 -12.79 2.53
N LEU A 397 -31.28 -11.98 1.67
CA LEU A 397 -30.93 -10.54 1.56
C LEU A 397 -31.21 -9.75 2.84
N GLU A 398 -32.27 -10.09 3.58
CA GLU A 398 -32.57 -9.46 4.86
C GLU A 398 -31.53 -9.81 5.92
N TYR A 399 -31.12 -11.08 5.98
CA TYR A 399 -30.02 -11.52 6.84
C TYR A 399 -28.72 -10.77 6.50
N LEU A 400 -28.35 -10.70 5.22
CA LEU A 400 -27.11 -10.06 4.77
C LEU A 400 -27.07 -8.56 5.08
N ARG A 401 -28.20 -7.84 4.96
CA ARG A 401 -28.28 -6.40 5.28
C ARG A 401 -28.11 -6.11 6.78
N ASN A 402 -28.45 -7.07 7.64
CA ASN A 402 -28.38 -6.94 9.10
C ASN A 402 -27.16 -7.64 9.71
N LEU A 403 -26.34 -8.31 8.90
CA LEU A 403 -25.19 -9.08 9.37
C LEU A 403 -24.10 -8.16 9.91
N GLN A 404 -23.75 -8.34 11.19
CA GLN A 404 -22.58 -7.74 11.79
C GLN A 404 -21.38 -8.67 11.65
N SER A 405 -20.23 -8.12 11.27
CA SER A 405 -19.03 -8.91 11.00
C SER A 405 -17.78 -8.14 11.39
N PRO A 406 -16.74 -8.82 11.93
CA PRO A 406 -15.44 -8.23 12.22
C PRO A 406 -14.60 -7.99 10.95
N VAL A 407 -15.08 -8.41 9.78
CA VAL A 407 -14.48 -8.11 8.48
C VAL A 407 -15.45 -7.31 7.61
N PRO A 408 -14.98 -6.37 6.77
CA PRO A 408 -15.81 -5.68 5.79
C PRO A 408 -16.63 -6.66 4.93
N ILE A 409 -17.91 -6.36 4.74
CA ILE A 409 -18.81 -7.13 3.90
C ILE A 409 -19.26 -6.29 2.70
N ARG A 410 -19.22 -6.89 1.50
CA ARG A 410 -19.86 -6.37 0.29
C ARG A 410 -20.93 -7.36 -0.17
N VAL A 411 -22.15 -6.87 -0.37
CA VAL A 411 -23.26 -7.67 -0.90
C VAL A 411 -23.52 -7.24 -2.33
N ILE A 412 -23.56 -8.19 -3.26
CA ILE A 412 -23.89 -7.97 -4.67
C ILE A 412 -25.26 -8.58 -4.93
N GLU A 413 -26.23 -7.74 -5.33
CA GLU A 413 -27.57 -8.20 -5.70
C GLU A 413 -27.65 -8.40 -7.22
N ASN A 414 -27.40 -9.62 -7.67
CA ASN A 414 -27.57 -10.02 -9.07
C ASN A 414 -29.04 -10.34 -9.41
N GLN A 415 -29.36 -10.38 -10.70
CA GLN A 415 -30.66 -10.80 -11.21
C GLN A 415 -30.49 -11.89 -12.27
N SER A 416 -30.65 -13.16 -11.86
CA SER A 416 -30.54 -14.33 -12.75
C SER A 416 -29.19 -14.40 -13.49
N ALA A 417 -28.11 -14.09 -12.76
CA ALA A 417 -26.73 -14.19 -13.20
C ALA A 417 -26.20 -15.64 -13.18
N TYR A 418 -26.82 -16.50 -12.38
CA TYR A 418 -26.37 -17.86 -12.08
C TYR A 418 -24.93 -17.88 -11.55
N ALA A 419 -24.38 -19.07 -11.28
CA ALA A 419 -23.04 -19.19 -10.69
C ALA A 419 -21.93 -18.52 -11.54
N CYS A 420 -22.03 -18.61 -12.88
CA CYS A 420 -21.06 -18.03 -13.80
C CYS A 420 -21.04 -16.50 -13.73
N GLY A 421 -22.22 -15.86 -13.74
CA GLY A 421 -22.32 -14.40 -13.64
C GLY A 421 -22.04 -13.88 -12.24
N GLN A 422 -22.35 -14.65 -11.18
CA GLN A 422 -21.96 -14.31 -9.81
C GLN A 422 -20.44 -14.32 -9.65
N PHE A 423 -19.75 -15.34 -10.18
CA PHE A 423 -18.28 -15.40 -10.22
C PHE A 423 -17.67 -14.13 -10.84
N ASN A 424 -18.19 -13.71 -12.00
CA ASN A 424 -17.72 -12.49 -12.65
C ASN A 424 -17.97 -11.25 -11.77
N SER A 425 -19.17 -11.10 -11.20
CA SER A 425 -19.49 -9.96 -10.33
C SER A 425 -18.63 -9.89 -9.06
N ILE A 426 -18.28 -11.04 -8.46
CA ILE A 426 -17.37 -11.10 -7.32
C ILE A 426 -15.99 -10.59 -7.74
N ASN A 427 -15.47 -11.05 -8.88
CA ASN A 427 -14.17 -10.61 -9.37
C ASN A 427 -14.14 -9.13 -9.75
N ASP A 428 -15.26 -8.57 -10.24
CA ASP A 428 -15.39 -7.14 -10.51
C ASP A 428 -15.18 -6.32 -9.23
N VAL A 429 -15.89 -6.67 -8.16
CA VAL A 429 -15.74 -6.00 -6.85
C VAL A 429 -14.38 -6.30 -6.22
N ALA A 430 -13.85 -7.51 -6.40
CA ALA A 430 -12.53 -7.87 -5.89
C ALA A 430 -11.43 -6.98 -6.51
N VAL A 431 -11.47 -6.79 -7.83
CA VAL A 431 -10.55 -5.90 -8.55
C VAL A 431 -10.68 -4.46 -8.07
N GLU A 432 -11.90 -3.95 -7.86
CA GLU A 432 -12.16 -2.60 -7.35
C GLU A 432 -11.52 -2.36 -5.98
N LEU A 433 -11.58 -3.36 -5.08
CA LEU A 433 -11.02 -3.25 -3.73
C LEU A 433 -9.47 -3.37 -3.70
N GLY A 434 -8.90 -3.95 -4.76
CA GLY A 434 -7.50 -4.39 -4.81
C GLY A 434 -7.25 -5.58 -3.88
N PHE A 435 -6.77 -6.70 -4.42
CA PHE A 435 -6.63 -7.94 -3.67
C PHE A 435 -5.39 -8.73 -4.09
N ASP A 436 -4.87 -9.58 -3.18
CA ASP A 436 -3.78 -10.49 -3.47
C ASP A 436 -4.30 -11.88 -3.86
N VAL A 437 -5.28 -12.40 -3.10
CA VAL A 437 -5.94 -13.69 -3.36
C VAL A 437 -7.42 -13.59 -3.06
N CYS A 438 -8.25 -13.99 -4.02
CA CYS A 438 -9.68 -14.19 -3.86
C CYS A 438 -9.97 -15.69 -3.79
N PHE A 439 -10.44 -16.13 -2.63
CA PHE A 439 -10.99 -17.47 -2.42
C PHE A 439 -12.44 -17.45 -2.87
N HIS A 440 -12.74 -18.13 -3.97
CA HIS A 440 -14.11 -18.34 -4.40
C HIS A 440 -14.67 -19.55 -3.69
N ALA A 441 -15.88 -19.40 -3.15
CA ALA A 441 -16.61 -20.44 -2.45
C ALA A 441 -18.06 -20.52 -2.93
N ASP A 442 -18.66 -21.69 -2.83
CA ASP A 442 -20.10 -21.87 -2.77
C ASP A 442 -20.57 -21.73 -1.31
N ASP A 443 -21.82 -21.34 -1.11
CA ASP A 443 -22.41 -21.13 0.22
C ASP A 443 -22.53 -22.40 1.07
N ASP A 444 -22.32 -23.58 0.47
CA ASP A 444 -22.31 -24.87 1.16
C ASP A 444 -20.93 -25.30 1.69
N ILE A 445 -19.89 -24.47 1.54
CA ILE A 445 -18.57 -24.72 2.13
C ILE A 445 -18.59 -24.50 3.65
N ILE A 446 -17.90 -25.38 4.38
CA ILE A 446 -17.79 -25.33 5.84
C ILE A 446 -16.32 -25.43 6.23
N PHE A 447 -15.86 -24.44 7.00
CA PHE A 447 -14.51 -24.46 7.57
C PHE A 447 -14.53 -25.13 8.94
N VAL A 448 -13.85 -26.26 9.06
CA VAL A 448 -13.90 -27.16 10.22
C VAL A 448 -13.02 -26.67 11.37
N LYS A 449 -11.86 -26.06 11.06
CA LYS A 449 -10.89 -25.58 12.05
C LYS A 449 -9.98 -24.48 11.48
N PRO A 450 -9.37 -23.64 12.35
CA PRO A 450 -8.42 -22.61 11.91
C PRO A 450 -7.18 -23.15 11.20
N GLY A 451 -6.57 -22.32 10.35
CA GLY A 451 -5.31 -22.62 9.64
C GLY A 451 -5.44 -23.05 8.18
N TRP A 452 -6.67 -23.10 7.66
CA TRP A 452 -6.94 -23.44 6.25
C TRP A 452 -6.39 -22.39 5.27
N ASP A 453 -6.42 -21.12 5.64
CA ASP A 453 -5.91 -20.02 4.81
C ASP A 453 -4.39 -20.03 4.73
N ASP A 454 -3.71 -20.29 5.85
CA ASP A 454 -2.27 -20.50 5.89
C ASP A 454 -1.83 -21.70 5.06
N LEU A 455 -2.61 -22.79 5.11
CA LEU A 455 -2.39 -23.98 4.30
C LEU A 455 -2.42 -23.64 2.80
N TYR A 456 -3.48 -22.96 2.33
CA TYR A 456 -3.59 -22.57 0.92
C TYR A 456 -2.51 -21.59 0.50
N LEU A 457 -2.25 -20.56 1.30
CA LEU A 457 -1.22 -19.56 0.96
C LEU A 457 0.18 -20.18 0.94
N ASN A 458 0.49 -21.13 1.83
CA ASN A 458 1.75 -21.86 1.80
C ASN A 458 1.85 -22.77 0.57
N ALA A 459 0.77 -23.47 0.23
CA ALA A 459 0.69 -24.31 -0.95
C ALA A 459 0.92 -23.50 -2.24
N MET A 460 0.27 -22.34 -2.38
CA MET A 460 0.48 -21.43 -3.51
C MET A 460 1.92 -20.91 -3.58
N GLU A 461 2.49 -20.50 -2.45
CA GLU A 461 3.86 -19.95 -2.38
C GLU A 461 4.93 -21.00 -2.72
N ARG A 462 4.79 -22.23 -2.23
CA ARG A 462 5.79 -23.29 -2.43
C ARG A 462 5.67 -24.02 -3.76
N SER A 463 4.46 -24.20 -4.28
CA SER A 463 4.25 -24.84 -5.59
C SER A 463 4.32 -23.86 -6.77
N GLY A 464 4.09 -22.56 -6.52
CA GLY A 464 3.92 -21.55 -7.57
C GLY A 464 2.54 -21.58 -8.25
N PHE A 465 1.66 -22.52 -7.88
CA PHE A 465 0.29 -22.58 -8.41
C PHE A 465 -0.58 -21.49 -7.79
N GLN A 466 -1.19 -20.66 -8.64
CA GLN A 466 -2.04 -19.55 -8.20
C GLN A 466 -3.55 -19.90 -8.21
N HIS A 467 -3.91 -21.00 -8.87
CA HIS A 467 -5.30 -21.48 -8.96
C HIS A 467 -5.41 -22.89 -8.37
N LEU A 468 -5.43 -23.01 -7.05
CA LEU A 468 -5.68 -24.26 -6.34
C LEU A 468 -7.19 -24.54 -6.32
N VAL A 469 -7.59 -25.81 -6.49
CA VAL A 469 -8.99 -26.20 -6.61
C VAL A 469 -9.33 -27.31 -5.62
N TYR A 470 -10.20 -27.01 -4.66
CA TYR A 470 -10.63 -27.95 -3.64
C TYR A 470 -11.40 -29.13 -4.23
N LYS A 471 -11.10 -30.33 -3.72
CA LYS A 471 -11.88 -31.53 -4.00
C LYS A 471 -12.18 -32.28 -2.70
N ASN A 472 -13.46 -32.43 -2.39
CA ASN A 472 -13.88 -33.30 -1.30
C ASN A 472 -13.77 -34.78 -1.71
N HIS A 473 -12.91 -35.53 -1.02
CA HIS A 473 -12.57 -36.92 -1.36
C HIS A 473 -13.72 -37.90 -1.09
N GLU A 474 -14.36 -37.77 0.08
CA GLU A 474 -15.48 -38.62 0.49
C GLU A 474 -16.67 -38.45 -0.46
N GLN A 475 -17.00 -37.20 -0.75
CA GLN A 475 -18.06 -36.85 -1.68
C GLN A 475 -17.76 -37.37 -3.09
N HIS A 476 -16.53 -37.21 -3.58
CA HIS A 476 -16.15 -37.69 -4.90
C HIS A 476 -16.30 -39.21 -5.00
N LEU A 477 -15.88 -39.94 -3.97
CA LEU A 477 -16.03 -41.39 -3.88
C LEU A 477 -17.51 -41.80 -3.93
N GLU A 478 -18.34 -41.19 -3.08
CA GLU A 478 -19.74 -41.57 -2.95
C GLU A 478 -20.57 -41.23 -4.19
N LEU A 479 -20.40 -40.03 -4.74
CA LEU A 479 -21.09 -39.63 -5.97
C LEU A 479 -20.69 -40.50 -7.16
N THR A 480 -19.40 -40.84 -7.30
CA THR A 480 -18.93 -41.69 -8.40
C THR A 480 -19.47 -43.11 -8.26
N ARG A 481 -19.55 -43.64 -7.03
CA ARG A 481 -20.20 -44.94 -6.76
C ARG A 481 -21.67 -44.97 -7.12
N ARG A 482 -22.40 -43.91 -6.76
CA ARG A 482 -23.83 -43.80 -7.04
C ARG A 482 -24.13 -43.59 -8.53
N GLN A 483 -23.31 -42.82 -9.25
CA GLN A 483 -23.64 -42.36 -10.61
C GLN A 483 -22.93 -43.12 -11.74
N ARG A 484 -21.76 -43.72 -11.48
CA ARG A 484 -20.91 -44.28 -12.54
C ARG A 484 -20.51 -45.72 -12.29
N ASP A 485 -19.90 -46.01 -11.13
CA ASP A 485 -19.35 -47.33 -10.83
C ASP A 485 -19.41 -47.63 -9.33
N ALA A 486 -20.32 -48.51 -8.92
CA ALA A 486 -20.54 -48.88 -7.52
C ALA A 486 -19.28 -49.41 -6.81
N ASN A 487 -18.28 -49.91 -7.55
CA ASN A 487 -17.02 -50.43 -7.01
C ASN A 487 -15.87 -49.40 -7.03
N PHE A 488 -16.15 -48.15 -7.43
CA PHE A 488 -15.13 -47.11 -7.55
C PHE A 488 -14.32 -46.94 -6.25
N GLN A 489 -13.01 -46.75 -6.43
CA GLN A 489 -12.07 -46.40 -5.38
C GLN A 489 -11.34 -45.13 -5.80
N LEU A 490 -10.96 -44.30 -4.82
CA LEU A 490 -10.17 -43.12 -5.10
C LEU A 490 -8.81 -43.54 -5.71
N PRO A 491 -8.35 -42.85 -6.76
CA PRO A 491 -7.01 -43.08 -7.28
C PRO A 491 -5.96 -42.68 -6.23
N PRO A 492 -4.72 -43.21 -6.34
CA PRO A 492 -3.63 -42.83 -5.46
C PRO A 492 -3.37 -41.31 -5.53
N GLU A 493 -3.20 -40.69 -4.36
CA GLU A 493 -2.86 -39.27 -4.25
C GLU A 493 -1.55 -38.96 -4.98
N GLN A 494 -1.61 -38.01 -5.91
CA GLN A 494 -0.45 -37.45 -6.60
C GLN A 494 0.00 -36.19 -5.86
N ILE A 495 1.28 -36.13 -5.50
CA ILE A 495 1.86 -35.01 -4.76
C ILE A 495 2.75 -34.20 -5.72
N ASP A 496 2.63 -32.88 -5.66
CA ASP A 496 3.44 -32.00 -6.48
C ASP A 496 4.92 -31.98 -6.06
N ALA A 497 5.78 -31.33 -6.85
CA ALA A 497 7.22 -31.29 -6.58
C ALA A 497 7.58 -30.59 -5.25
N SER A 498 6.75 -29.66 -4.77
CA SER A 498 6.99 -28.95 -3.50
C SER A 498 6.55 -29.75 -2.26
N GLY A 499 5.71 -30.77 -2.46
CA GLY A 499 5.13 -31.57 -1.39
C GLY A 499 3.95 -30.93 -0.67
N THR A 500 3.54 -29.72 -1.05
CA THR A 500 2.47 -28.94 -0.40
C THR A 500 1.13 -29.01 -1.11
N CYS A 501 1.09 -29.53 -2.32
CA CYS A 501 -0.13 -29.69 -3.10
C CYS A 501 -0.36 -31.16 -3.42
N SER A 502 -1.62 -31.56 -3.49
CA SER A 502 -2.00 -32.92 -3.87
C SER A 502 -3.22 -32.97 -4.77
N SER A 503 -3.35 -34.09 -5.48
CA SER A 503 -4.40 -34.29 -6.47
C SER A 503 -4.84 -35.75 -6.53
N ILE A 504 -6.13 -35.94 -6.77
CA ILE A 504 -6.75 -37.24 -7.08
C ILE A 504 -7.59 -37.17 -8.37
N VAL A 505 -7.56 -36.05 -9.08
CA VAL A 505 -8.40 -35.78 -10.26
C VAL A 505 -7.64 -35.01 -11.33
N ASP A 506 -8.07 -35.16 -12.58
CA ASP A 506 -7.64 -34.28 -13.67
C ASP A 506 -8.46 -32.99 -13.73
N ALA A 507 -8.03 -32.06 -14.58
CA ALA A 507 -8.68 -30.76 -14.74
C ALA A 507 -10.07 -30.84 -15.39
N GLU A 508 -10.38 -31.88 -16.18
CA GLU A 508 -11.73 -32.09 -16.72
C GLU A 508 -12.72 -32.57 -15.65
N SER A 509 -12.20 -33.09 -14.54
CA SER A 509 -12.95 -33.58 -13.38
C SER A 509 -12.93 -32.60 -12.19
N CYS A 510 -12.58 -31.34 -12.44
CA CYS A 510 -12.45 -30.32 -11.40
C CYS A 510 -13.76 -30.10 -10.62
N GLY A 511 -13.63 -29.73 -9.35
CA GLY A 511 -14.74 -29.18 -8.57
C GLY A 511 -14.92 -27.68 -8.86
N GLY A 512 -16.09 -27.15 -8.49
CA GLY A 512 -16.39 -25.71 -8.58
C GLY A 512 -16.73 -25.06 -7.24
N ALA A 513 -16.55 -25.79 -6.12
CA ALA A 513 -17.06 -25.38 -4.81
C ALA A 513 -16.11 -24.47 -4.03
N PHE A 514 -14.79 -24.66 -4.16
CA PHE A 514 -13.80 -23.80 -3.52
C PHE A 514 -12.50 -23.75 -4.32
N TYR A 515 -11.98 -22.55 -4.62
CA TYR A 515 -10.74 -22.39 -5.40
C TYR A 515 -10.16 -20.97 -5.31
N THR A 516 -8.89 -20.81 -5.67
CA THR A 516 -8.18 -19.51 -5.59
C THR A 516 -8.11 -18.79 -6.93
N VAL A 517 -8.21 -17.47 -6.89
CA VAL A 517 -8.01 -16.56 -8.02
C VAL A 517 -7.10 -15.42 -7.56
N THR A 518 -6.15 -15.00 -8.39
CA THR A 518 -5.26 -13.87 -8.11
C THR A 518 -5.39 -12.81 -9.22
N PRO A 519 -4.89 -11.58 -9.01
CA PRO A 519 -4.83 -10.58 -10.08
C PRO A 519 -4.14 -11.10 -11.35
N GLU A 520 -3.07 -11.88 -11.17
CA GLU A 520 -2.30 -12.45 -12.28
C GLU A 520 -3.08 -13.54 -13.03
N VAL A 521 -3.88 -14.34 -12.32
CA VAL A 521 -4.83 -15.26 -12.95
C VAL A 521 -5.85 -14.47 -13.78
N LEU A 522 -6.49 -13.43 -13.23
CA LEU A 522 -7.46 -12.62 -13.99
C LEU A 522 -6.80 -11.92 -15.19
N ASN A 523 -5.57 -11.44 -15.05
CA ASN A 523 -4.84 -10.78 -16.12
C ASN A 523 -4.55 -11.73 -17.31
N ARG A 524 -4.11 -12.97 -17.03
CA ARG A 524 -3.70 -13.92 -18.07
C ARG A 524 -4.82 -14.85 -18.56
N VAL A 525 -5.79 -15.16 -17.71
CA VAL A 525 -6.90 -16.09 -18.00
C VAL A 525 -8.22 -15.36 -18.24
N GLY A 526 -8.40 -14.17 -17.66
CA GLY A 526 -9.62 -13.41 -17.78
C GLY A 526 -10.76 -13.95 -16.90
N TYR A 527 -12.01 -13.83 -17.38
CA TYR A 527 -13.24 -14.07 -16.62
C TYR A 527 -13.91 -15.40 -16.99
N ALA A 528 -15.04 -15.74 -16.36
CA ALA A 528 -15.87 -16.86 -16.78
C ALA A 528 -16.69 -16.51 -18.03
N ASP A 529 -16.84 -17.48 -18.93
CA ASP A 529 -17.51 -17.28 -20.22
C ASP A 529 -19.03 -17.44 -20.09
N GLU A 530 -19.71 -16.36 -19.75
CA GLU A 530 -21.18 -16.31 -19.62
C GLU A 530 -21.92 -16.59 -20.94
N ILE A 531 -21.26 -16.49 -22.10
CA ILE A 531 -21.90 -16.71 -23.40
C ILE A 531 -22.01 -18.19 -23.69
N ASN A 532 -20.90 -18.89 -23.51
CA ASN A 532 -20.85 -20.32 -23.77
C ASN A 532 -21.45 -21.12 -22.62
N PHE A 533 -21.48 -20.57 -21.41
CA PHE A 533 -21.94 -21.27 -20.20
C PHE A 533 -22.90 -20.42 -19.32
N PRO A 534 -24.06 -19.97 -19.84
CA PRO A 534 -24.92 -19.01 -19.15
C PRO A 534 -25.61 -19.56 -17.89
N ILE A 535 -25.91 -20.86 -17.83
CA ILE A 535 -26.77 -21.45 -16.77
C ILE A 535 -26.11 -22.65 -16.06
N ARG A 536 -25.23 -23.42 -16.72
CA ARG A 536 -24.73 -24.72 -16.21
C ARG A 536 -23.21 -24.77 -16.02
N GLY A 537 -22.79 -25.58 -15.04
CA GLY A 537 -21.42 -25.77 -14.54
C GLY A 537 -20.41 -26.51 -15.42
N GLN A 538 -20.23 -26.14 -16.68
CA GLN A 538 -18.94 -26.38 -17.36
C GLN A 538 -18.06 -25.14 -17.38
N TRP A 539 -18.59 -24.00 -16.93
CA TRP A 539 -17.85 -22.74 -16.87
C TRP A 539 -16.65 -22.79 -15.92
N HIS A 540 -16.77 -23.46 -14.76
CA HIS A 540 -15.66 -23.61 -13.82
C HIS A 540 -14.60 -24.56 -14.38
N ILE A 541 -15.01 -25.62 -15.11
CA ILE A 541 -14.10 -26.50 -15.85
C ILE A 541 -13.37 -25.72 -16.94
N ASP A 542 -14.07 -24.90 -17.73
CA ASP A 542 -13.47 -24.03 -18.74
C ASP A 542 -12.43 -23.08 -18.10
N PHE A 543 -12.80 -22.40 -17.03
CA PHE A 543 -11.93 -21.48 -16.31
C PHE A 543 -10.67 -22.19 -15.76
N THR A 544 -10.86 -23.32 -15.08
CA THR A 544 -9.75 -24.12 -14.54
C THR A 544 -8.85 -24.68 -15.65
N MET A 545 -9.41 -25.17 -16.75
CA MET A 545 -8.62 -25.65 -17.90
C MET A 545 -7.78 -24.52 -18.51
N ARG A 546 -8.32 -23.30 -18.58
CA ARG A 546 -7.56 -22.12 -19.01
C ARG A 546 -6.44 -21.77 -18.02
N CYS A 547 -6.70 -21.84 -16.72
CA CYS A 547 -5.67 -21.67 -15.69
C CYS A 547 -4.54 -22.70 -15.83
N VAL A 548 -4.89 -23.98 -16.05
CA VAL A 548 -3.92 -25.06 -16.28
C VAL A 548 -3.07 -24.79 -17.52
N ARG A 549 -3.69 -24.38 -18.64
CA ARG A 549 -2.95 -24.00 -19.88
C ARG A 549 -2.04 -22.79 -19.68
N ALA A 550 -2.43 -21.86 -18.81
CA ALA A 550 -1.61 -20.72 -18.41
C ALA A 550 -0.50 -21.06 -17.39
N GLY A 551 -0.45 -22.30 -16.89
CA GLY A 551 0.54 -22.75 -15.92
C GLY A 551 0.23 -22.37 -14.47
N PHE A 552 -1.01 -22.01 -14.15
CA PHE A 552 -1.42 -21.68 -12.77
C PHE A 552 -1.85 -22.90 -11.94
N ASN A 553 -1.87 -24.09 -12.55
CA ASN A 553 -2.00 -25.40 -11.91
C ASN A 553 -1.37 -26.46 -12.84
N GLY A 554 -1.28 -27.71 -12.41
CA GLY A 554 -0.65 -28.82 -13.13
C GLY A 554 -1.39 -29.24 -14.40
N SER A 555 -0.63 -29.57 -15.45
CA SER A 555 -1.15 -30.01 -16.74
C SER A 555 -1.68 -31.45 -16.75
N ALA A 556 -1.13 -32.32 -15.92
CA ALA A 556 -1.53 -33.73 -15.81
C ALA A 556 -2.48 -33.98 -14.62
N HIS A 557 -2.31 -33.23 -13.54
CA HIS A 557 -3.04 -33.39 -12.28
C HIS A 557 -3.52 -32.03 -11.81
N LEU A 558 -4.78 -31.96 -11.37
CA LEU A 558 -5.35 -30.74 -10.82
C LEU A 558 -5.12 -30.69 -9.32
N TYR A 559 -4.25 -29.80 -8.89
CA TYR A 559 -3.79 -29.73 -7.52
C TYR A 559 -4.68 -28.85 -6.63
N ASP A 560 -4.88 -29.35 -5.41
CA ASP A 560 -5.38 -28.66 -4.23
C ASP A 560 -4.24 -28.49 -3.21
N ALA A 561 -4.46 -27.69 -2.16
CA ALA A 561 -3.61 -27.68 -0.99
C ALA A 561 -3.68 -29.04 -0.27
N ARG A 562 -2.53 -29.68 -0.06
CA ARG A 562 -2.46 -31.03 0.51
C ARG A 562 -3.00 -31.04 1.94
N GLY A 563 -3.95 -31.92 2.23
CA GLY A 563 -4.60 -32.00 3.55
C GLY A 563 -5.79 -31.04 3.73
N SER A 564 -6.22 -30.34 2.69
CA SER A 564 -7.38 -29.43 2.72
C SER A 564 -8.67 -30.06 3.27
N ASN A 565 -8.87 -31.37 3.06
CA ASN A 565 -10.05 -32.12 3.52
C ASN A 565 -10.12 -32.24 5.05
N ASP A 566 -9.03 -31.98 5.78
CA ASP A 566 -9.02 -31.91 7.25
C ASP A 566 -9.53 -30.56 7.78
N TYR A 567 -9.68 -29.57 6.90
CA TYR A 567 -10.00 -28.18 7.22
C TYR A 567 -11.29 -27.70 6.57
N ILE A 568 -11.63 -28.24 5.41
CA ILE A 568 -12.78 -27.84 4.61
C ILE A 568 -13.64 -29.06 4.35
N THR A 569 -14.95 -28.91 4.56
CA THR A 569 -15.98 -29.85 4.14
C THR A 569 -17.12 -29.09 3.46
N SER A 570 -18.21 -29.77 3.10
CA SER A 570 -19.38 -29.14 2.51
C SER A 570 -20.69 -29.71 3.05
N TRP A 571 -21.78 -28.95 2.93
CA TRP A 571 -23.13 -29.44 3.25
C TRP A 571 -23.59 -30.60 2.37
N GLU A 572 -23.03 -30.76 1.16
CA GLU A 572 -23.47 -31.81 0.22
C GLU A 572 -23.23 -33.24 0.76
N SER A 573 -22.40 -33.39 1.79
CA SER A 573 -22.20 -34.65 2.52
C SER A 573 -23.27 -34.92 3.60
N ARG A 574 -24.16 -33.96 3.88
CA ARG A 574 -25.20 -34.07 4.93
C ARG A 574 -26.57 -34.50 4.36
N GLU A 575 -27.35 -35.19 5.18
CA GLU A 575 -28.74 -35.52 4.87
C GLU A 575 -29.59 -34.24 4.80
N GLY A 576 -30.42 -34.10 3.75
CA GLY A 576 -31.26 -32.91 3.55
C GLY A 576 -30.64 -31.79 2.70
N TYR A 577 -29.53 -32.04 1.99
CA TYR A 577 -28.91 -31.08 1.07
C TYR A 577 -29.91 -30.46 0.06
N ARG A 578 -29.93 -29.13 -0.05
CA ARG A 578 -30.83 -28.38 -0.93
C ARG A 578 -30.07 -27.78 -2.10
N CYS A 579 -30.17 -28.33 -3.31
CA CYS A 579 -29.48 -27.82 -4.51
C CYS A 579 -29.86 -26.37 -4.88
N SER A 580 -28.87 -25.50 -5.11
CA SER A 580 -29.02 -24.08 -5.51
C SER A 580 -29.30 -23.88 -7.00
N LEU A 581 -29.48 -24.96 -7.78
CA LEU A 581 -29.76 -24.85 -9.21
C LEU A 581 -31.26 -24.64 -9.47
N PRO A 582 -31.64 -23.67 -10.33
CA PRO A 582 -33.03 -23.47 -10.69
C PRO A 582 -33.50 -24.59 -11.61
N TRP A 583 -34.41 -25.45 -11.13
CA TRP A 583 -35.00 -26.57 -11.89
C TRP A 583 -36.06 -26.12 -12.91
N ASN A 584 -35.79 -25.04 -13.65
CA ASN A 584 -36.70 -24.49 -14.66
C ASN A 584 -36.48 -25.10 -16.07
N ASP A 585 -37.33 -24.77 -17.04
CA ASP A 585 -37.25 -25.34 -18.39
C ASP A 585 -36.02 -24.86 -19.18
N GLN A 586 -35.47 -23.69 -18.88
CA GLN A 586 -34.20 -23.24 -19.47
C GLN A 586 -33.04 -24.12 -19.00
N TYR A 587 -33.02 -24.49 -17.72
CA TYR A 587 -32.04 -25.43 -17.17
C TYR A 587 -32.15 -26.80 -17.84
N LYS A 588 -33.36 -27.35 -18.02
CA LYS A 588 -33.56 -28.65 -18.71
C LYS A 588 -32.98 -28.65 -20.13
N LYS A 589 -33.12 -27.55 -20.88
CA LYS A 589 -32.55 -27.41 -22.23
C LYS A 589 -31.02 -27.50 -22.25
N THR A 590 -30.34 -27.15 -21.16
CA THR A 590 -28.88 -27.29 -21.04
C THR A 590 -28.38 -28.73 -20.85
N LYS A 591 -29.29 -29.71 -20.76
CA LYS A 591 -28.97 -31.14 -20.70
C LYS A 591 -29.05 -31.85 -22.05
N ASN A 592 -29.38 -31.14 -23.14
CA ASN A 592 -29.37 -31.70 -24.49
C ASN A 592 -27.94 -32.13 -24.89
N GLU A 593 -27.80 -33.32 -25.49
CA GLU A 593 -26.53 -33.90 -25.92
C GLU A 593 -25.75 -33.00 -26.89
N ALA A 594 -26.42 -32.35 -27.85
CA ALA A 594 -25.78 -31.45 -28.80
C ALA A 594 -25.19 -30.22 -28.11
N GLU A 595 -25.89 -29.68 -27.10
CA GLU A 595 -25.41 -28.54 -26.30
C GLU A 595 -24.25 -28.94 -25.38
N LEU A 596 -24.29 -30.15 -24.81
CA LEU A 596 -23.19 -30.72 -24.05
C LEU A 596 -21.93 -30.91 -24.90
N ALA A 597 -22.08 -31.46 -26.11
CA ALA A 597 -20.99 -31.65 -27.05
C ALA A 597 -20.37 -30.30 -27.47
N ARG A 598 -21.21 -29.30 -27.77
CA ARG A 598 -20.76 -27.94 -28.11
C ARG A 598 -19.90 -27.34 -26.99
N ARG A 599 -20.36 -27.42 -25.74
CA ARG A 599 -19.63 -26.87 -24.58
C ARG A 599 -18.30 -27.59 -24.34
N TRP A 600 -18.27 -28.92 -24.46
CA TRP A 600 -17.02 -29.67 -24.36
C TRP A 600 -16.03 -29.31 -25.47
N ALA A 601 -16.51 -29.03 -26.69
CA ALA A 601 -15.65 -28.54 -27.76
C ALA A 601 -14.99 -27.20 -27.41
N VAL A 602 -15.74 -26.28 -26.77
CA VAL A 602 -15.19 -25.01 -26.26
C VAL A 602 -14.18 -25.24 -25.14
N VAL A 603 -14.52 -26.04 -24.12
CA VAL A 603 -13.62 -26.35 -22.99
C VAL A 603 -12.29 -26.93 -23.48
N ARG A 604 -12.34 -27.84 -24.46
CA ARG A 604 -11.17 -28.59 -24.96
C ARG A 604 -10.35 -27.86 -26.03
N GLU A 605 -10.71 -26.63 -26.39
CA GLU A 605 -9.97 -25.84 -27.37
C GLU A 605 -8.52 -25.57 -26.88
N PRO A 606 -7.46 -26.09 -27.54
CA PRO A 606 -6.10 -26.11 -26.97
C PRO A 606 -5.48 -24.75 -26.70
N HIS A 607 -5.78 -23.76 -27.54
CA HIS A 607 -5.21 -22.41 -27.46
C HIS A 607 -6.09 -21.43 -26.68
N ARG A 608 -7.23 -21.90 -26.16
CA ARG A 608 -8.13 -21.09 -25.36
C ARG A 608 -7.53 -20.92 -23.98
N ILE A 609 -7.05 -19.71 -23.70
CA ILE A 609 -6.46 -19.29 -22.42
C ILE A 609 -7.18 -18.07 -21.85
N TYR A 610 -7.50 -17.07 -22.68
CA TYR A 610 -8.05 -15.80 -22.20
C TYR A 610 -9.51 -15.60 -22.59
N VAL A 611 -10.33 -15.15 -21.64
CA VAL A 611 -11.72 -14.70 -21.87
C VAL A 611 -11.88 -13.29 -21.30
N PRO A 612 -12.12 -12.25 -22.13
CA PRO A 612 -12.21 -10.89 -21.63
C PRO A 612 -13.44 -10.70 -20.73
N GLN A 613 -13.33 -9.78 -19.78
CA GLN A 613 -14.49 -9.27 -19.05
C GLN A 613 -15.47 -8.67 -20.06
N ARG A 614 -16.68 -9.23 -20.15
CA ARG A 614 -17.75 -8.60 -20.93
C ARG A 614 -18.61 -7.78 -20.01
N THR A 615 -18.76 -6.51 -20.37
CA THR A 615 -19.80 -5.65 -19.81
C THR A 615 -21.16 -6.18 -20.26
N SER A 616 -21.68 -7.20 -19.56
CA SER A 616 -23.09 -7.51 -19.69
C SER A 616 -23.83 -6.20 -19.36
N LYS A 617 -24.82 -5.85 -20.18
CA LYS A 617 -25.75 -4.74 -19.94
C LYS A 617 -26.63 -5.02 -18.71
N ARG A 618 -26.06 -5.55 -17.62
CA ARG A 618 -26.71 -5.49 -16.31
C ARG A 618 -26.76 -4.02 -15.95
N LYS A 619 -27.99 -3.51 -15.82
CA LYS A 619 -28.25 -2.25 -15.14
C LYS A 619 -27.79 -2.44 -13.68
N VAL A 620 -26.50 -2.29 -13.44
CA VAL A 620 -26.07 -1.59 -12.24
C VAL A 620 -26.56 -0.17 -12.49
N ASN A 621 -27.31 0.41 -11.55
CA ASN A 621 -27.52 1.85 -11.58
C ASN A 621 -26.14 2.51 -11.47
N GLY A 622 -25.58 2.89 -12.63
CA GLY A 622 -24.21 3.41 -12.77
C GLY A 622 -23.76 3.26 -14.22
N HIS A 623 -23.65 4.38 -14.94
CA HIS A 623 -23.31 4.46 -16.36
C HIS A 623 -21.88 3.96 -16.67
N ALA A 624 -21.70 3.22 -17.77
CA ALA A 624 -20.54 3.35 -18.69
C ALA A 624 -20.66 2.42 -19.94
N SER A 625 -20.14 2.90 -21.07
CA SER A 625 -20.02 2.25 -22.39
C SER A 625 -18.80 1.28 -22.48
N PRO A 626 -18.55 0.57 -23.60
CA PRO A 626 -17.78 -0.70 -23.61
C PRO A 626 -16.34 -0.64 -24.13
N GLY A 627 -15.42 -1.33 -23.43
CA GLY A 627 -14.10 -1.77 -23.92
C GLY A 627 -12.97 -1.55 -22.88
N LEU A 628 -12.33 -2.63 -22.40
CA LEU A 628 -11.27 -2.72 -21.34
C LEU A 628 -11.76 -2.69 -19.87
N PRO A 629 -11.01 -3.31 -18.92
CA PRO A 629 -11.57 -3.92 -17.71
C PRO A 629 -12.16 -2.89 -16.73
N ARG A 630 -13.36 -3.16 -16.23
CA ARG A 630 -14.07 -2.30 -15.28
C ARG A 630 -13.51 -2.52 -13.87
N GLY A 631 -13.00 -1.44 -13.27
CA GLY A 631 -12.42 -1.39 -11.93
C GLY A 631 -11.34 -0.31 -11.79
N PHE A 632 -10.66 0.03 -12.88
CA PHE A 632 -9.78 1.20 -12.94
C PHE A 632 -10.55 2.43 -13.43
N ILE A 633 -10.24 3.60 -12.87
CA ILE A 633 -10.63 4.88 -13.47
C ILE A 633 -9.73 5.05 -14.70
N HIS A 634 -10.31 4.97 -15.89
CA HIS A 634 -9.60 5.17 -17.14
C HIS A 634 -9.52 6.66 -17.49
N LEU A 635 -8.58 7.02 -18.36
CA LEU A 635 -8.44 8.41 -18.80
C LEU A 635 -9.75 8.93 -19.41
N ASN A 636 -10.38 8.10 -20.25
CA ASN A 636 -11.65 8.42 -20.90
C ASN A 636 -12.88 8.40 -19.96
N ASP A 637 -12.74 7.94 -18.71
CA ASP A 637 -13.78 8.06 -17.68
C ASP A 637 -13.76 9.43 -17.00
N VAL A 638 -12.59 10.06 -16.93
CA VAL A 638 -12.39 11.38 -16.31
C VAL A 638 -12.61 12.50 -17.32
N PHE A 639 -12.14 12.33 -18.55
CA PHE A 639 -12.13 13.39 -19.57
C PHE A 639 -13.13 13.10 -20.69
N ASP A 640 -14.06 14.03 -20.92
CA ASP A 640 -15.06 13.93 -22.00
C ASP A 640 -14.40 13.89 -23.39
N ARG A 641 -13.20 14.47 -23.48
CA ARG A 641 -12.41 14.53 -24.71
C ARG A 641 -10.92 14.50 -24.43
N VAL A 642 -10.22 13.61 -25.12
CA VAL A 642 -8.76 13.56 -25.17
C VAL A 642 -8.31 14.04 -26.54
N TYR A 643 -7.49 15.08 -26.57
CA TYR A 643 -6.85 15.62 -27.78
C TYR A 643 -5.38 15.24 -27.81
N VAL A 644 -4.88 14.98 -29.02
CA VAL A 644 -3.44 14.86 -29.29
C VAL A 644 -3.09 15.89 -30.32
N ILE A 645 -2.21 16.84 -29.98
CA ILE A 645 -1.78 17.85 -30.93
C ILE A 645 -0.71 17.27 -31.84
N ASN A 646 -0.88 17.44 -33.14
CA ASN A 646 0.09 16.94 -34.11
C ASN A 646 0.19 17.88 -35.30
N LEU A 647 1.41 18.21 -35.70
CA LEU A 647 1.65 18.91 -36.95
C LEU A 647 1.41 17.95 -38.11
N LYS A 648 0.66 18.40 -39.13
CA LYS A 648 0.35 17.58 -40.32
C LYS A 648 1.57 16.99 -41.03
N ARG A 649 2.73 17.65 -40.91
CA ARG A 649 4.02 17.20 -41.45
C ARG A 649 4.73 16.13 -40.60
N ARG A 650 4.20 15.77 -39.42
CA ARG A 650 4.77 14.79 -38.47
C ARG A 650 3.86 13.57 -38.26
N PRO A 651 3.46 12.84 -39.33
CA PRO A 651 2.64 11.64 -39.18
C PRO A 651 3.36 10.52 -38.42
N ASP A 652 4.70 10.56 -38.36
CA ASP A 652 5.57 9.67 -37.57
C ASP A 652 5.23 9.72 -36.07
N ARG A 653 5.15 10.93 -35.51
CA ARG A 653 4.86 11.14 -34.08
C ARG A 653 3.44 10.74 -33.73
N LEU A 654 2.46 11.13 -34.55
CA LEU A 654 1.08 10.71 -34.35
C LEU A 654 0.94 9.19 -34.39
N ALA A 655 1.66 8.50 -35.28
CA ALA A 655 1.66 7.05 -35.31
C ALA A 655 2.29 6.43 -34.06
N ALA A 656 3.39 7.00 -33.55
CA ALA A 656 4.03 6.59 -32.30
C ALA A 656 3.10 6.76 -31.09
N PHE A 657 2.49 7.94 -30.92
CA PHE A 657 1.48 8.18 -29.88
C PHE A 657 0.30 7.20 -30.03
N SER A 658 -0.21 7.00 -31.25
CA SER A 658 -1.34 6.11 -31.52
C SER A 658 -1.08 4.67 -31.09
N ARG A 659 0.15 4.16 -31.24
CA ARG A 659 0.53 2.82 -30.77
C ARG A 659 0.45 2.73 -29.24
N GLN A 660 1.00 3.71 -28.54
CA GLN A 660 0.93 3.79 -27.08
C GLN A 660 -0.51 3.89 -26.57
N ALA A 661 -1.28 4.84 -27.12
CA ALA A 661 -2.67 5.06 -26.74
C ALA A 661 -3.53 3.80 -26.94
N ARG A 662 -3.33 3.08 -28.05
CA ARG A 662 -4.03 1.81 -28.29
C ARG A 662 -3.65 0.74 -27.29
N ALA A 663 -2.36 0.61 -26.94
CA ALA A 663 -1.89 -0.34 -25.94
C ALA A 663 -2.47 -0.04 -24.55
N LEU A 664 -2.72 1.23 -24.25
CA LEU A 664 -3.26 1.70 -22.97
C LEU A 664 -4.80 1.85 -22.95
N GLY A 665 -5.48 1.59 -24.07
CA GLY A 665 -6.94 1.76 -24.15
C GLY A 665 -7.43 3.21 -24.17
N ILE A 666 -6.58 4.16 -24.54
CA ILE A 666 -6.91 5.59 -24.59
C ILE A 666 -7.58 5.92 -25.93
N GLU A 667 -8.83 6.34 -25.88
CA GLU A 667 -9.52 6.93 -27.02
C GLU A 667 -9.17 8.42 -27.13
N PHE A 668 -8.74 8.87 -28.29
CA PHE A 668 -8.36 10.27 -28.51
C PHE A 668 -8.73 10.76 -29.91
N VAL A 669 -8.67 12.08 -30.09
CA VAL A 669 -8.81 12.74 -31.39
C VAL A 669 -7.54 13.50 -31.72
N ALA A 670 -6.98 13.24 -32.90
CA ALA A 670 -5.89 14.06 -33.40
C ALA A 670 -6.41 15.47 -33.72
N PHE A 671 -5.74 16.49 -33.21
CA PHE A 671 -6.01 17.89 -33.50
C PHE A 671 -4.85 18.46 -34.32
N GLU A 672 -5.15 19.00 -35.51
CA GLU A 672 -4.13 19.58 -36.38
C GLU A 672 -3.52 20.81 -35.72
N ALA A 673 -2.25 20.72 -35.35
CA ALA A 673 -1.51 21.81 -34.74
C ALA A 673 -1.32 22.96 -35.74
N VAL A 674 -1.41 24.20 -35.24
CA VAL A 674 -1.16 25.41 -36.03
C VAL A 674 0.33 25.53 -36.28
N ASP A 675 0.72 25.33 -37.54
CA ASP A 675 2.10 25.48 -37.98
C ASP A 675 2.57 26.94 -37.87
N GLY A 676 3.56 27.18 -37.00
CA GLY A 676 4.19 28.48 -36.81
C GLY A 676 4.77 29.10 -38.09
N SER A 677 5.11 28.25 -39.07
CA SER A 677 5.66 28.66 -40.37
C SER A 677 4.60 29.08 -41.40
N ARG A 678 3.30 28.94 -41.09
CA ARG A 678 2.21 29.37 -41.97
C ARG A 678 2.35 30.86 -42.29
N ALA A 679 2.24 31.22 -43.57
CA ALA A 679 2.65 32.54 -44.07
C ALA A 679 1.98 33.74 -43.39
N ASP A 680 0.70 33.61 -43.00
CA ASP A 680 -0.04 34.63 -42.25
C ASP A 680 0.47 34.75 -40.80
N LEU A 681 0.68 33.62 -40.12
CA LEU A 681 1.16 33.60 -38.74
C LEU A 681 2.61 34.09 -38.65
N ALA A 682 3.47 33.65 -39.58
CA ALA A 682 4.85 34.10 -39.70
C ALA A 682 4.94 35.62 -39.88
N ARG A 683 4.02 36.23 -40.65
CA ARG A 683 3.91 37.68 -40.80
C ARG A 683 3.53 38.37 -39.50
N THR A 684 2.45 37.91 -38.85
CA THR A 684 2.02 38.51 -37.57
C THR A 684 3.06 38.35 -36.46
N TYR A 685 3.84 37.26 -36.49
CA TYR A 685 4.96 37.06 -35.57
C TYR A 685 6.11 38.02 -35.89
N ALA A 686 6.44 38.24 -37.17
CA ALA A 686 7.43 39.25 -37.56
C ALA A 686 7.02 40.65 -37.09
N ASP A 687 5.74 41.02 -37.21
CA ASP A 687 5.21 42.28 -36.69
C ASP A 687 5.32 42.36 -35.16
N TYR A 688 5.04 41.27 -34.44
CA TYR A 688 5.21 41.18 -32.98
C TYR A 688 6.68 41.35 -32.55
N VAL A 689 7.62 40.75 -33.29
CA VAL A 689 9.07 40.89 -33.04
C VAL A 689 9.58 42.29 -33.38
N ALA A 690 9.04 42.91 -34.44
CA ALA A 690 9.35 44.30 -34.79
C ALA A 690 8.76 45.31 -33.79
N GLY A 691 7.74 44.90 -33.03
CA GLY A 691 7.19 45.67 -31.92
C GLY A 691 8.23 45.90 -30.81
N GLY A 692 8.08 47.02 -30.08
CA GLY A 692 8.94 47.32 -28.94
C GLY A 692 8.84 46.27 -27.83
N VAL A 693 9.87 46.22 -26.98
CA VAL A 693 9.82 45.45 -25.73
C VAL A 693 8.93 46.14 -24.69
N VAL A 694 8.23 45.35 -23.90
CA VAL A 694 7.46 45.84 -22.75
C VAL A 694 8.44 46.28 -21.67
N LYS A 695 8.23 47.50 -21.17
CA LYS A 695 9.00 48.05 -20.06
C LYS A 695 8.22 47.88 -18.76
N PRO A 696 8.89 47.65 -17.62
CA PRO A 696 8.23 47.57 -16.33
C PRO A 696 7.56 48.92 -15.99
N ASP A 697 6.40 48.87 -15.37
CA ASP A 697 5.67 50.05 -14.90
C ASP A 697 5.98 50.26 -13.40
N GLY A 698 6.73 51.32 -13.08
CA GLY A 698 7.16 51.65 -11.72
C GLY A 698 8.52 51.10 -11.26
N GLU A 699 8.86 51.37 -10.00
CA GLU A 699 10.18 51.04 -9.40
C GLU A 699 10.33 49.57 -8.97
N ARG A 700 9.22 48.87 -8.74
CA ARG A 700 9.22 47.49 -8.24
C ARG A 700 9.31 46.49 -9.40
N GLN A 701 10.46 45.83 -9.55
CA GLN A 701 10.71 44.88 -10.65
C GLN A 701 10.99 43.46 -10.14
N ILE A 702 10.60 42.47 -10.93
CA ILE A 702 10.93 41.06 -10.69
C ILE A 702 12.46 40.90 -10.84
N GLN A 703 13.12 40.39 -9.80
CA GLN A 703 14.57 40.21 -9.79
C GLN A 703 14.95 38.74 -10.05
N PHE A 704 14.22 37.81 -9.45
CA PHE A 704 14.52 36.38 -9.47
C PHE A 704 13.31 35.51 -9.83
N SER A 705 13.58 34.30 -10.32
CA SER A 705 12.56 33.37 -10.84
C SER A 705 11.46 33.04 -9.83
N ARG A 706 11.75 33.05 -8.53
CA ARG A 706 10.73 32.80 -7.50
C ARG A 706 9.61 33.84 -7.52
N GLN A 707 9.95 35.12 -7.71
CA GLN A 707 8.96 36.19 -7.87
C GLN A 707 8.17 36.02 -9.18
N PHE A 708 8.87 35.61 -10.24
CA PHE A 708 8.24 35.33 -11.54
C PHE A 708 7.21 34.19 -11.49
N TYR A 709 7.43 33.16 -10.69
CA TYR A 709 6.50 32.01 -10.65
C TYR A 709 5.47 32.10 -9.53
N LEU A 710 5.82 32.63 -8.35
CA LEU A 710 5.02 32.48 -7.13
C LEU A 710 4.44 33.79 -6.56
N ASP A 711 5.04 34.95 -6.85
CA ASP A 711 4.64 36.21 -6.22
C ASP A 711 3.45 36.84 -6.95
N ARG A 712 2.27 36.77 -6.34
CA ARG A 712 0.99 37.28 -6.86
C ARG A 712 0.88 38.81 -6.85
N SER A 713 1.83 39.52 -6.25
CA SER A 713 1.81 40.98 -6.25
C SER A 713 2.36 41.62 -7.54
N PHE A 714 2.91 40.81 -8.46
CA PHE A 714 3.33 41.24 -9.79
C PHE A 714 2.28 40.89 -10.85
N THR A 715 2.04 41.82 -11.77
CA THR A 715 1.11 41.67 -12.88
C THR A 715 1.69 40.84 -14.03
N GLU A 716 0.85 40.42 -14.98
CA GLU A 716 1.33 39.75 -16.19
C GLU A 716 2.21 40.68 -17.05
N ALA A 717 1.96 41.99 -17.04
CA ALA A 717 2.81 42.96 -17.73
C ALA A 717 4.22 43.02 -17.12
N ASP A 718 4.34 42.90 -15.80
CA ASP A 718 5.64 42.82 -15.11
C ASP A 718 6.40 41.54 -15.48
N ARG A 719 5.68 40.43 -15.66
CA ARG A 719 6.24 39.14 -16.11
C ARG A 719 6.72 39.20 -17.55
N VAL A 720 5.96 39.85 -18.44
CA VAL A 720 6.40 40.11 -19.82
C VAL A 720 7.65 40.99 -19.80
N ALA A 721 7.64 42.09 -19.06
CA ALA A 721 8.82 42.96 -18.92
C ALA A 721 10.05 42.21 -18.38
N TYR A 722 9.86 41.29 -17.43
CA TYR A 722 10.92 40.43 -16.92
C TYR A 722 11.52 39.50 -17.98
N LEU A 723 10.67 38.87 -18.81
CA LEU A 723 11.14 38.03 -19.92
C LEU A 723 11.82 38.87 -21.01
N GLU A 724 11.34 40.11 -21.23
CA GLU A 724 11.84 41.00 -22.28
C GLU A 724 13.00 41.91 -21.87
N ARG A 725 13.45 41.85 -20.61
CA ARG A 725 14.51 42.73 -20.04
C ARG A 725 15.84 42.70 -20.79
N ASN A 726 16.11 41.63 -21.53
CA ASN A 726 17.33 41.45 -22.33
C ASN A 726 17.14 41.86 -23.80
N GLY A 727 16.08 42.60 -24.13
CA GLY A 727 15.82 43.09 -25.49
C GLY A 727 15.25 42.04 -26.45
N LYS A 728 14.85 40.87 -25.96
CA LYS A 728 14.21 39.79 -26.74
C LYS A 728 12.74 39.71 -26.37
N LYS A 729 11.85 39.46 -27.33
CA LYS A 729 10.42 39.26 -27.05
C LYS A 729 10.18 38.01 -26.19
N ALA A 730 9.14 38.04 -25.35
CA ALA A 730 8.81 36.96 -24.43
C ALA A 730 8.42 35.66 -25.15
N VAL A 731 7.68 35.76 -26.27
CA VAL A 731 7.47 34.64 -27.19
C VAL A 731 8.65 34.57 -28.17
N ALA A 732 9.61 33.69 -27.88
CA ALA A 732 10.92 33.69 -28.53
C ALA A 732 10.99 33.04 -29.93
N SER A 733 9.97 32.26 -30.34
CA SER A 733 9.96 31.59 -31.65
C SER A 733 8.58 31.54 -32.31
N GLN A 734 8.58 31.45 -33.65
CA GLN A 734 7.36 31.17 -34.43
C GLN A 734 6.69 29.85 -34.01
N GLY A 735 7.49 28.84 -33.63
CA GLY A 735 6.99 27.57 -33.11
C GLY A 735 6.21 27.74 -31.80
N ALA A 736 6.76 28.48 -30.83
CA ALA A 736 6.06 28.78 -29.58
C ALA A 736 4.77 29.58 -29.82
N ARG A 737 4.76 30.47 -30.83
CA ARG A 737 3.56 31.16 -31.27
C ARG A 737 2.52 30.21 -31.89
N GLY A 738 2.94 29.30 -32.76
CA GLY A 738 2.07 28.27 -33.34
C GLY A 738 1.47 27.35 -32.27
N TYR A 739 2.27 26.95 -31.28
CA TYR A 739 1.82 26.14 -30.14
C TYR A 739 0.74 26.85 -29.32
N LEU A 740 0.92 28.15 -29.02
CA LEU A 740 -0.08 28.96 -28.33
C LEU A 740 -1.39 29.07 -29.14
N GLU A 741 -1.31 29.34 -30.45
CA GLU A 741 -2.50 29.40 -31.31
C GLU A 741 -3.20 28.04 -31.42
N THR A 742 -2.46 26.93 -31.32
CA THR A 742 -3.00 25.57 -31.28
C THR A 742 -3.87 25.38 -30.03
N TYR A 743 -3.38 25.76 -28.85
CA TYR A 743 -4.18 25.72 -27.62
C TYR A 743 -5.41 26.64 -27.71
N ILE A 744 -5.28 27.85 -28.25
CA ILE A 744 -6.44 28.74 -28.46
C ILE A 744 -7.50 28.07 -29.35
N ALA A 745 -7.08 27.37 -30.42
CA ALA A 745 -7.99 26.65 -31.31
C ALA A 745 -8.68 25.48 -30.59
N ILE A 746 -7.94 24.69 -29.81
CA ILE A 746 -8.48 23.57 -29.02
C ILE A 746 -9.46 24.07 -27.97
N LEU A 747 -9.12 25.12 -27.22
CA LEU A 747 -9.99 25.69 -26.19
C LEU A 747 -11.29 26.23 -26.77
N LYS A 748 -11.23 26.97 -27.89
CA LYS A 748 -12.42 27.42 -28.61
C LYS A 748 -13.27 26.25 -29.11
N HIS A 749 -12.63 25.21 -29.65
CA HIS A 749 -13.30 24.01 -30.11
C HIS A 749 -13.98 23.28 -28.95
N ALA A 750 -13.29 23.07 -27.83
CA ALA A 750 -13.80 22.37 -26.67
C ALA A 750 -14.97 23.10 -26.01
N LEU A 751 -14.84 24.41 -25.79
CA LEU A 751 -15.90 25.25 -25.24
C LEU A 751 -17.10 25.31 -26.17
N GLY A 752 -16.88 25.46 -27.49
CA GLY A 752 -17.94 25.49 -28.49
C GLY A 752 -18.71 24.16 -28.62
N ASN A 753 -18.07 23.03 -28.33
CA ASN A 753 -18.72 21.70 -28.28
C ASN A 753 -19.29 21.35 -26.90
N GLY A 754 -19.12 22.22 -25.91
CA GLY A 754 -19.68 22.00 -24.57
C GLY A 754 -19.02 20.87 -23.78
N TYR A 755 -17.73 20.56 -23.98
CA TYR A 755 -17.02 19.63 -23.10
C TYR A 755 -16.77 20.25 -21.71
N GLU A 756 -16.93 19.47 -20.64
CA GLU A 756 -16.70 19.89 -19.26
C GLU A 756 -15.26 19.63 -18.82
N ARG A 757 -14.66 18.52 -19.29
CA ARG A 757 -13.29 18.14 -18.96
C ARG A 757 -12.56 17.64 -20.19
N VAL A 758 -11.38 18.20 -20.46
CA VAL A 758 -10.55 17.79 -21.60
C VAL A 758 -9.13 17.45 -21.15
N MET A 759 -8.52 16.45 -21.79
CA MET A 759 -7.09 16.15 -21.69
C MET A 759 -6.42 16.54 -23.02
N ILE A 760 -5.28 17.21 -22.96
CA ILE A 760 -4.50 17.62 -24.12
C ILE A 760 -3.10 17.02 -23.98
N PHE A 761 -2.70 16.22 -24.97
CA PHE A 761 -1.36 15.66 -25.10
C PHE A 761 -0.60 16.23 -26.29
N ASP A 762 0.72 16.29 -26.15
CA ASP A 762 1.65 16.46 -27.26
C ASP A 762 1.90 15.11 -27.97
N ASP A 763 2.27 15.15 -29.25
CA ASP A 763 2.54 13.95 -30.05
C ASP A 763 3.84 13.22 -29.67
N ASP A 764 4.69 13.83 -28.85
CA ASP A 764 5.93 13.28 -28.29
C ASP A 764 5.80 12.88 -26.80
N ALA A 765 4.57 12.73 -26.32
CA ALA A 765 4.28 12.20 -25.00
C ALA A 765 4.65 10.70 -24.88
N LEU A 766 5.37 10.37 -23.81
CA LEU A 766 5.75 9.00 -23.42
C LEU A 766 5.03 8.61 -22.14
N PHE A 767 4.29 7.50 -22.19
CA PHE A 767 3.52 7.01 -21.04
C PHE A 767 4.35 6.07 -20.14
N HIS A 768 4.09 6.12 -18.85
CA HIS A 768 4.68 5.20 -17.86
C HIS A 768 4.22 3.75 -18.11
N ARG A 769 5.05 2.72 -17.87
CA ARG A 769 4.70 1.30 -18.09
C ARG A 769 3.44 0.85 -17.36
N ASP A 770 3.29 1.29 -16.11
CA ASP A 770 2.11 1.06 -15.27
C ASP A 770 1.04 2.18 -15.37
N PHE A 771 0.96 2.90 -16.51
CA PHE A 771 0.11 4.09 -16.64
C PHE A 771 -1.34 3.85 -16.21
N VAL A 772 -1.98 2.77 -16.66
CA VAL A 772 -3.40 2.47 -16.35
C VAL A 772 -3.63 2.38 -14.83
N VAL A 773 -2.76 1.66 -14.14
CA VAL A 773 -2.87 1.45 -12.68
C VAL A 773 -2.59 2.75 -11.94
N ARG A 774 -1.50 3.43 -12.29
CA ARG A 774 -1.09 4.66 -11.60
C ARG A 774 -2.07 5.81 -11.85
N PHE A 775 -2.53 5.97 -13.09
CA PHE A 775 -3.55 6.96 -13.42
C PHE A 775 -4.82 6.73 -12.61
N SER A 776 -5.29 5.48 -12.49
CA SER A 776 -6.48 5.18 -11.68
C SER A 776 -6.30 5.55 -10.21
N VAL A 777 -5.15 5.23 -9.61
CA VAL A 777 -4.83 5.60 -8.22
C VAL A 777 -4.81 7.12 -8.08
N THR A 778 -4.05 7.81 -8.93
CA THR A 778 -3.93 9.28 -8.88
C THR A 778 -5.28 9.96 -9.11
N ALA A 779 -6.07 9.51 -10.08
CA ALA A 779 -7.39 10.04 -10.39
C ALA A 779 -8.39 9.80 -9.24
N SER A 780 -8.33 8.65 -8.56
CA SER A 780 -9.20 8.37 -7.40
C SER A 780 -8.93 9.28 -6.21
N ARG A 781 -7.72 9.85 -6.12
CA ARG A 781 -7.28 10.77 -5.07
C ARG A 781 -7.45 12.24 -5.44
N LEU A 782 -7.84 12.52 -6.68
CA LEU A 782 -8.02 13.86 -7.19
C LEU A 782 -9.28 14.50 -6.56
N PRO A 783 -9.18 15.64 -5.86
CA PRO A 783 -10.33 16.30 -5.23
C PRO A 783 -11.37 16.72 -6.28
N ALA A 784 -12.67 16.64 -5.97
CA ALA A 784 -13.73 16.89 -6.95
C ALA A 784 -13.75 18.30 -7.57
N ASP A 785 -13.13 19.28 -6.91
CA ASP A 785 -13.06 20.70 -7.26
C ASP A 785 -11.77 21.11 -8.00
N TRP A 786 -11.00 20.15 -8.52
CA TRP A 786 -9.80 20.44 -9.31
C TRP A 786 -10.09 21.27 -10.57
N ARG A 787 -9.12 22.11 -10.98
CA ARG A 787 -9.16 22.93 -12.21
C ARG A 787 -8.19 22.46 -13.28
N VAL A 788 -6.95 22.21 -12.86
CA VAL A 788 -5.86 21.75 -13.73
C VAL A 788 -5.28 20.47 -13.15
N PHE A 789 -5.18 19.43 -13.97
CA PHE A 789 -4.55 18.17 -13.59
C PHE A 789 -3.50 17.78 -14.63
N MET A 790 -2.23 17.86 -14.27
CA MET A 790 -1.11 17.52 -15.15
C MET A 790 -0.63 16.09 -14.88
N LEU A 791 -0.54 15.26 -15.92
CA LEU A 791 -0.02 13.89 -15.79
C LEU A 791 1.51 13.83 -15.81
N GLY A 792 2.16 14.92 -16.18
CA GLY A 792 3.55 15.16 -15.87
C GLY A 792 3.96 16.60 -16.14
N ALA A 793 5.13 16.97 -15.65
CA ALA A 793 5.67 18.31 -15.70
C ALA A 793 7.21 18.29 -15.69
N MET A 794 7.79 19.43 -16.07
CA MET A 794 9.21 19.72 -15.86
C MET A 794 9.36 20.62 -14.62
N GLN A 795 9.43 19.99 -13.44
CA GLN A 795 9.61 20.71 -12.17
C GLN A 795 11.10 20.85 -11.82
N PHE A 796 11.61 22.09 -11.82
CA PHE A 796 13.04 22.36 -11.59
C PHE A 796 13.44 22.50 -10.13
N ASN A 797 12.50 22.86 -9.26
CA ASN A 797 12.75 23.15 -7.86
C ASN A 797 11.75 22.39 -6.97
N TRP A 798 12.27 21.50 -6.14
CA TRP A 798 11.48 20.63 -5.26
C TRP A 798 11.50 21.07 -3.81
N ASP A 799 12.05 22.25 -3.53
CA ASP A 799 12.02 22.84 -2.21
C ASP A 799 10.54 23.06 -1.78
N PRO A 800 10.19 22.80 -0.50
CA PRO A 800 8.82 22.97 0.00
C PRO A 800 8.25 24.39 -0.15
N THR A 801 9.10 25.41 -0.40
CA THR A 801 8.66 26.78 -0.69
C THR A 801 8.24 27.01 -2.14
N TRP A 802 8.41 26.01 -3.02
CA TRP A 802 8.04 26.01 -4.44
C TRP A 802 6.94 24.99 -4.77
N VAL A 803 6.96 23.83 -4.10
CA VAL A 803 5.96 22.76 -4.29
C VAL A 803 5.39 22.28 -2.97
N LYS A 804 4.13 21.83 -2.97
CA LYS A 804 3.47 21.26 -1.79
C LYS A 804 2.82 19.92 -2.13
N PHE A 805 3.31 18.83 -1.55
CA PHE A 805 2.74 17.50 -1.75
C PHE A 805 1.35 17.36 -1.10
N VAL A 806 0.50 16.58 -1.76
CA VAL A 806 -0.85 16.20 -1.34
C VAL A 806 -0.91 14.67 -1.35
N GLY A 807 -0.44 14.07 -0.25
CA GLY A 807 -0.18 12.63 -0.21
C GLY A 807 1.03 12.24 -1.09
N ASP A 808 1.08 10.96 -1.45
CA ASP A 808 2.23 10.40 -2.16
C ASP A 808 2.15 10.58 -3.69
N ASP A 809 0.95 10.79 -4.24
CA ASP A 809 0.73 10.74 -5.70
C ASP A 809 0.50 12.10 -6.37
N LEU A 810 0.41 13.18 -5.60
CA LEU A 810 0.02 14.50 -6.10
C LEU A 810 0.84 15.60 -5.43
N TYR A 811 1.10 16.68 -6.16
CA TYR A 811 1.61 17.92 -5.57
C TYR A 811 1.05 19.17 -6.26
N HIS A 812 1.02 20.26 -5.52
CA HIS A 812 0.80 21.61 -6.04
C HIS A 812 2.13 22.22 -6.47
N CYS A 813 2.21 22.66 -7.73
CA CYS A 813 3.40 23.32 -8.28
C CYS A 813 3.43 24.84 -8.05
N MET A 814 2.33 25.43 -7.58
CA MET A 814 2.17 26.85 -7.24
C MET A 814 2.52 27.84 -8.37
N GLY A 815 2.54 27.37 -9.64
CA GLY A 815 2.94 28.16 -10.82
C GLY A 815 4.32 27.82 -11.38
N SER A 816 5.10 26.97 -10.71
CA SER A 816 6.52 26.74 -11.00
C SER A 816 6.84 25.51 -11.86
N SER A 817 5.84 24.69 -12.17
CA SER A 817 5.99 23.60 -13.15
C SER A 817 5.88 24.17 -14.55
N VAL A 818 6.83 23.81 -15.43
CA VAL A 818 6.76 24.16 -16.85
C VAL A 818 6.48 22.91 -17.69
N ALA A 819 6.34 23.11 -19.01
CA ALA A 819 5.84 22.14 -19.98
C ALA A 819 4.33 21.89 -19.88
N SER A 820 3.76 21.49 -21.01
CA SER A 820 2.31 21.30 -21.20
C SER A 820 1.98 20.04 -21.99
N HIS A 821 2.89 19.06 -22.02
CA HIS A 821 2.79 17.84 -22.84
C HIS A 821 1.65 16.89 -22.42
N ALA A 822 1.08 17.06 -21.22
CA ALA A 822 -0.05 16.27 -20.73
C ALA A 822 -0.89 17.05 -19.70
N VAL A 823 -1.85 17.85 -20.19
CA VAL A 823 -2.64 18.78 -19.36
C VAL A 823 -4.14 18.49 -19.43
N GLY A 824 -4.71 18.14 -18.28
CA GLY A 824 -6.14 18.05 -18.03
C GLY A 824 -6.73 19.38 -17.55
N LEU A 825 -7.88 19.78 -18.11
CA LEU A 825 -8.55 21.05 -17.81
C LEU A 825 -10.05 20.83 -17.60
N THR A 826 -10.61 21.47 -16.58
CA THR A 826 -12.07 21.64 -16.44
C THR A 826 -12.56 22.85 -17.23
N ARG A 827 -13.88 22.96 -17.47
CA ARG A 827 -14.48 24.11 -18.17
C ARG A 827 -14.07 25.48 -17.59
N PRO A 828 -14.16 25.73 -16.27
CA PRO A 828 -13.71 26.99 -15.70
C PRO A 828 -12.24 27.29 -16.03
N ALA A 829 -11.38 26.26 -15.97
CA ALA A 829 -9.97 26.40 -16.34
C ALA A 829 -9.80 26.69 -17.84
N MET A 830 -10.58 26.07 -18.73
CA MET A 830 -10.53 26.31 -20.17
C MET A 830 -10.93 27.75 -20.54
N GLU A 831 -11.98 28.29 -19.90
CA GLU A 831 -12.44 29.66 -20.15
C GLU A 831 -11.37 30.69 -19.75
N GLU A 832 -10.80 30.52 -18.57
CA GLU A 832 -9.77 31.41 -18.05
C GLU A 832 -8.44 31.26 -18.81
N LEU A 833 -8.04 30.01 -19.12
CA LEU A 833 -6.86 29.75 -19.96
C LEU A 833 -7.00 30.41 -21.33
N LEU A 834 -8.20 30.37 -21.95
CA LEU A 834 -8.45 30.99 -23.24
C LEU A 834 -8.34 32.52 -23.16
N GLN A 835 -8.94 33.13 -22.14
CA GLN A 835 -8.87 34.58 -21.93
C GLN A 835 -7.42 35.06 -21.82
N HIS A 836 -6.61 34.35 -21.04
CA HIS A 836 -5.19 34.68 -20.88
C HIS A 836 -4.37 34.37 -22.13
N SER A 837 -4.63 33.24 -22.81
CA SER A 837 -3.92 32.86 -24.04
C SER A 837 -4.16 33.85 -25.19
N LEU A 838 -5.34 34.46 -25.27
CA LEU A 838 -5.67 35.46 -26.30
C LEU A 838 -4.80 36.73 -26.22
N ARG A 839 -4.17 37.00 -25.07
CA ARG A 839 -3.23 38.12 -24.88
C ARG A 839 -1.95 37.97 -25.68
N ARG A 840 -1.52 36.73 -25.95
CA ARG A 840 -0.43 36.44 -26.89
C ARG A 840 0.92 37.07 -26.50
N ASP A 841 1.10 37.34 -25.21
CA ASP A 841 2.21 38.09 -24.63
C ASP A 841 3.32 37.18 -24.10
N MET A 842 3.00 35.96 -23.67
CA MET A 842 3.96 34.94 -23.20
C MET A 842 3.69 33.55 -23.82
N PRO A 843 4.67 32.62 -23.80
CA PRO A 843 4.42 31.21 -24.11
C PRO A 843 3.35 30.59 -23.21
N LEU A 844 2.72 29.51 -23.66
CA LEU A 844 1.58 28.91 -22.94
C LEU A 844 1.95 28.48 -21.51
N ASP A 845 3.01 27.70 -21.37
CA ASP A 845 3.38 26.99 -20.14
C ASP A 845 3.85 27.94 -19.04
N ILE A 846 4.71 28.91 -19.37
CA ILE A 846 5.18 29.95 -18.43
C ILE A 846 4.28 31.19 -18.37
N GLY A 847 3.26 31.27 -19.23
CA GLY A 847 2.29 32.36 -19.30
C GLY A 847 0.93 31.95 -18.77
N ALA A 848 -0.02 31.70 -19.67
CA ALA A 848 -1.42 31.46 -19.32
C ALA A 848 -1.64 30.23 -18.42
N LEU A 849 -0.88 29.14 -18.62
CA LEU A 849 -0.97 27.95 -17.76
C LEU A 849 -0.34 28.18 -16.38
N SER A 850 0.85 28.81 -16.33
CA SER A 850 1.49 29.21 -15.07
C SER A 850 0.62 30.19 -14.27
N TYR A 851 -0.11 31.09 -14.94
CA TYR A 851 -1.09 31.97 -14.31
C TYR A 851 -2.15 31.18 -13.54
N LEU A 852 -2.79 30.19 -14.17
CA LEU A 852 -3.78 29.34 -13.48
C LEU A 852 -3.17 28.57 -12.31
N GLN A 853 -1.99 27.96 -12.52
CA GLN A 853 -1.29 27.21 -11.49
C GLN A 853 -0.89 28.08 -10.28
N ARG A 854 -0.69 29.39 -10.48
CA ARG A 854 -0.35 30.34 -9.41
C ARG A 854 -1.59 30.88 -8.71
N GLU A 855 -2.60 31.33 -9.45
CA GLU A 855 -3.82 31.93 -8.87
C GLU A 855 -4.72 30.88 -8.22
N HIS A 856 -4.86 29.71 -8.85
CA HIS A 856 -5.69 28.59 -8.38
C HIS A 856 -4.86 27.44 -7.84
N ALA A 857 -3.77 27.76 -7.13
CA ALA A 857 -2.75 26.78 -6.75
C ALA A 857 -3.28 25.55 -5.98
N HIS A 858 -4.32 25.72 -5.16
CA HIS A 858 -4.95 24.64 -4.40
C HIS A 858 -5.88 23.74 -5.22
N GLU A 859 -6.27 24.18 -6.42
CA GLU A 859 -7.11 23.45 -7.37
C GLU A 859 -6.27 22.89 -8.54
N CYS A 860 -4.95 23.13 -8.55
CA CYS A 860 -4.02 22.67 -9.58
C CYS A 860 -3.13 21.56 -9.02
N PHE A 861 -3.15 20.41 -9.70
CA PHE A 861 -2.47 19.19 -9.27
C PHE A 861 -1.54 18.66 -10.36
N VAL A 862 -0.40 18.14 -9.95
CA VAL A 862 0.53 17.41 -10.82
C VAL A 862 0.74 16.02 -10.25
N ALA A 863 0.69 14.99 -11.09
CA ALA A 863 0.93 13.61 -10.70
C ALA A 863 2.39 13.37 -10.29
N TYR A 864 2.59 12.57 -9.25
CA TYR A 864 3.89 12.10 -8.77
C TYR A 864 3.86 10.58 -8.50
N PRO A 865 4.84 9.78 -8.96
CA PRO A 865 5.78 10.14 -10.01
C PRO A 865 5.06 10.59 -11.29
N ASN A 866 5.76 11.26 -12.21
CA ASN A 866 5.19 11.64 -13.49
C ASN A 866 4.64 10.40 -14.20
N LEU A 867 3.41 10.48 -14.72
CA LEU A 867 2.77 9.40 -15.48
C LEU A 867 3.03 9.54 -16.98
N VAL A 868 3.33 10.76 -17.42
CA VAL A 868 3.67 11.09 -18.81
C VAL A 868 4.86 12.05 -18.82
N ILE A 869 5.88 11.75 -19.64
CA ILE A 869 7.03 12.63 -19.89
C ILE A 869 7.11 12.97 -21.37
N GLN A 870 8.01 13.89 -21.75
CA GLN A 870 8.28 14.22 -23.15
C GLN A 870 9.50 13.44 -23.67
N GLU A 871 9.45 13.00 -24.92
CA GLU A 871 10.59 12.39 -25.60
C GLU A 871 11.72 13.41 -25.85
N SER A 872 12.96 13.04 -25.51
CA SER A 872 14.10 13.97 -25.46
C SER A 872 14.85 14.18 -26.79
N THR A 873 14.35 13.68 -27.92
CA THR A 873 15.17 13.51 -29.13
C THR A 873 15.05 14.59 -30.20
N GLU A 874 14.05 15.51 -30.17
CA GLU A 874 14.01 16.72 -31.01
C GLU A 874 12.75 17.56 -30.71
N SER A 875 12.82 18.90 -30.73
CA SER A 875 11.64 19.76 -30.53
C SER A 875 11.44 20.75 -31.68
N ASP A 876 10.20 20.81 -32.20
CA ASP A 876 9.77 21.74 -33.25
C ASP A 876 9.55 23.19 -32.72
N ILE A 877 9.54 23.37 -31.39
CA ILE A 877 9.65 24.67 -30.73
C ILE A 877 11.14 24.91 -30.43
N ASN A 878 11.74 25.91 -31.06
CA ASN A 878 13.19 26.10 -31.10
C ASN A 878 13.78 26.63 -29.76
N THR A 879 13.56 25.91 -28.67
CA THR A 879 14.05 26.12 -27.29
C THR A 879 14.94 24.95 -26.87
N SER A 880 15.85 24.55 -27.77
CA SER A 880 16.78 23.43 -27.60
C SER A 880 17.75 23.58 -26.41
N SER A 881 17.85 24.77 -25.79
CA SER A 881 18.70 24.97 -24.60
C SER A 881 18.13 24.37 -23.31
N HIS A 882 16.86 23.93 -23.27
CA HIS A 882 16.26 23.31 -22.08
C HIS A 882 16.20 21.78 -22.13
N LEU A 883 16.41 21.18 -23.31
CA LEU A 883 16.36 19.74 -23.53
C LEU A 883 17.71 19.04 -23.28
N ASP A 884 18.82 19.77 -23.32
CA ASP A 884 20.12 19.25 -22.88
C ASP A 884 20.16 18.94 -21.37
N GLU A 885 19.27 19.52 -20.54
CA GLU A 885 19.21 19.24 -19.09
C GLU A 885 18.48 17.92 -18.74
N GLY A 886 17.64 17.40 -19.64
CA GLY A 886 16.92 16.13 -19.45
C GLY A 886 17.82 14.89 -19.51
N ASN A 887 19.02 15.03 -20.09
CA ASN A 887 20.06 13.99 -20.18
C ASN A 887 21.27 14.25 -19.26
N HIS A 888 21.23 15.25 -18.37
CA HIS A 888 22.35 15.57 -17.48
C HIS A 888 22.22 14.94 -16.08
N LYS A 889 23.40 14.59 -15.54
CA LYS A 889 23.78 13.86 -14.29
C LYS A 889 23.06 14.18 -12.95
N SER A 890 21.99 14.97 -12.91
CA SER A 890 21.34 15.45 -11.67
C SER A 890 19.87 15.05 -11.47
N ASN A 891 19.20 14.40 -12.44
CA ASN A 891 17.76 14.02 -12.39
C ASN A 891 16.86 15.11 -11.78
N ARG A 892 16.98 16.34 -12.29
CA ARG A 892 16.35 17.53 -11.71
C ARG A 892 14.82 17.48 -11.72
N PHE A 893 14.24 16.81 -12.72
CA PHE A 893 12.79 16.63 -12.87
C PHE A 893 12.23 15.43 -12.10
N ARG A 894 13.09 14.64 -11.43
CA ARG A 894 12.72 13.37 -10.79
C ARG A 894 12.00 12.40 -11.74
N TRP A 895 12.46 12.33 -12.98
CA TRP A 895 12.00 11.33 -13.94
C TRP A 895 12.81 10.05 -13.76
N THR A 896 12.14 8.90 -13.75
CA THR A 896 12.78 7.58 -13.76
C THR A 896 12.66 7.03 -15.17
N LEU A 897 13.67 7.28 -16.01
CA LEU A 897 13.59 7.00 -17.46
C LEU A 897 13.27 5.53 -17.78
N GLU A 898 13.74 4.60 -16.96
CA GLU A 898 13.48 3.15 -17.05
C GLU A 898 11.98 2.82 -17.08
N ASP A 899 11.14 3.61 -16.40
CA ASP A 899 9.69 3.40 -16.36
C ASP A 899 8.99 3.74 -17.70
N PHE A 900 9.70 4.39 -18.63
CA PHE A 900 9.20 4.83 -19.93
C PHE A 900 9.89 4.12 -21.11
N GLU A 901 10.86 3.24 -20.87
CA GLU A 901 11.60 2.55 -21.94
C GLU A 901 10.75 1.57 -22.73
N TRP A 902 9.72 0.97 -22.13
CA TRP A 902 8.77 0.08 -22.82
C TRP A 902 8.10 0.77 -24.02
N THR A 903 7.83 2.06 -23.88
CA THR A 903 7.29 2.91 -24.92
C THR A 903 8.23 2.98 -26.11
N LYS A 904 9.54 3.14 -25.87
CA LYS A 904 10.55 3.20 -26.95
C LYS A 904 10.57 1.88 -27.72
N GLN A 905 10.48 0.74 -27.01
CA GLN A 905 10.41 -0.58 -27.63
C GLN A 905 9.13 -0.79 -28.47
N LEU A 906 7.98 -0.27 -28.02
CA LEU A 906 6.72 -0.27 -28.78
C LEU A 906 6.69 0.69 -29.97
N ILE A 907 7.51 1.74 -29.92
CA ILE A 907 7.68 2.67 -31.03
C ILE A 907 8.61 2.06 -32.09
N GLU A 908 9.63 1.31 -31.68
CA GLU A 908 10.59 0.61 -32.55
C GLU A 908 10.01 -0.65 -33.23
N GLN A 909 9.01 -1.29 -32.62
CA GLN A 909 8.21 -2.39 -33.19
C GLN A 909 7.06 -1.89 -34.06
#